data_AF-D4GWN5-F1
#
_entry.id   AF-D4GWN5-F1
#
_cell.length_a   1.000
_cell.length_b   1.000
_cell.length_c   1.000
_cell.angle_alpha   90.00
_cell.angle_beta   90.00
_cell.angle_gamma   90.00
#
_symmetry.space_group_name_H-M   'P 1'
#
loop_
_entity.id
_entity.type
_entity.pdbx_description
1 polymer ?
#
loop_
_entity_poly.entity_id
_entity_poly.type
_entity_poly.pdbx_seq_one_letter_code
_entity_poly.pdbx_strand_id
1 'polypeptide(L)'
;MTHNTSPKHTKSPRRHALCGFVAGAARRGSHLRGDRRGASAILGTMLAFALVVSLVAMVQVSAVPAWNQQTEFEHLTAAETDFAAFDESVSKAVDGRQTRATLDAGVDYPTRALFVSPAAGSGSLRTTDPATARISGAVATGETGTYWDGSEHAFDTQQFVYRPDYRYLQSEPSLVHEGTAQYTAYAGSEVGATQSLVDGTKVSLVFLEGDIDTATSEATTFGVVPLSAGTDYITVTDAGAPITISVPTRLSEDAWRDLLADEPNVRSIAYATGTDSNTLTVELEPGKTYDLRLSRVGIDTPGALQAPAYIVDVEGDNAVVPPGASHRAVVEVRDAQNNPVPNAVVTASPGLTAESGRIVARDTGTVSTVTDSDGRATFVYTATGSVDGVVNDAFDVVVEDAAGATVDRVTFDVQLREGGVTDPLRGLVAAVDDPGFVYADVGGNGEFDGADYRVNDTGTGGDVTYDAGTDRIVVPPSTGTIVSDRDITFAGDGVSLHVDTVATGSNSRIDIDAGSGSLAAVGVSVTSVSGQDITVVAGDEIDLSGASVTQGSKASLSIEAGGDIDLDNAGVTVAQDSNSLRIVSTNGFVSARSADISGKGDIRIDGTDGVDLAGAGLSGVKDNDALDVVSARGGVNLNGVVMLGDGDIVVDAEGNVFVVGANIASTKTDVVITSDGGMVSGREAAISAEDDVVITAAVRIYLPDSSIEDEDTPELNAPEVEV
;
A
#
# COMPACT_ATOMS: atom_id res chain seq x y z
N MET A 1 -16.64 -10.95 74.58
CA MET A 1 -17.19 -9.85 75.38
C MET A 1 -18.47 -9.38 74.67
N THR A 2 -19.69 -9.51 75.24
CA THR A 2 -20.28 -8.80 76.41
C THR A 2 -20.45 -7.30 76.16
N HIS A 3 -21.62 -6.65 76.33
CA HIS A 3 -22.96 -7.04 76.81
C HIS A 3 -24.01 -6.22 76.01
N ASN A 4 -25.25 -6.66 75.71
CA ASN A 4 -26.37 -7.06 76.58
C ASN A 4 -26.85 -6.00 77.58
N THR A 5 -27.79 -5.12 77.20
CA THR A 5 -29.01 -4.81 77.99
C THR A 5 -30.01 -3.90 77.26
N SER A 6 -31.21 -4.41 76.96
CA SER A 6 -32.45 -3.64 77.17
C SER A 6 -32.75 -3.62 78.69
N PRO A 7 -33.63 -2.77 79.27
CA PRO A 7 -35.06 -3.15 79.31
C PRO A 7 -36.12 -2.06 79.68
N LYS A 8 -37.39 -2.51 79.84
CA LYS A 8 -38.45 -2.03 80.78
C LYS A 8 -39.25 -0.73 80.47
N HIS A 9 -40.57 -0.61 80.80
CA HIS A 9 -41.64 -1.63 81.01
C HIS A 9 -43.07 -1.07 81.30
N THR A 10 -44.04 -2.01 81.28
CA THR A 10 -45.40 -2.01 81.92
C THR A 10 -46.53 -1.26 81.17
N LYS A 11 -47.83 -1.68 81.23
CA LYS A 11 -48.58 -2.76 81.93
C LYS A 11 -49.45 -3.51 80.88
N SER A 12 -49.68 -4.83 80.84
CA SER A 12 -50.10 -5.84 81.87
C SER A 12 -51.58 -5.70 82.29
N PRO A 13 -52.42 -6.77 82.46
CA PRO A 13 -52.08 -8.21 82.62
C PRO A 13 -52.92 -9.28 81.85
N ARG A 14 -52.35 -10.52 81.78
CA ARG A 14 -52.88 -11.90 82.03
C ARG A 14 -54.43 -12.12 82.14
N ARG A 15 -55.01 -13.31 81.85
CA ARG A 15 -54.61 -14.69 82.30
C ARG A 15 -55.32 -15.84 81.50
N HIS A 16 -55.07 -17.10 81.91
CA HIS A 16 -55.34 -18.38 81.22
C HIS A 16 -56.61 -19.16 81.70
N ALA A 17 -57.00 -20.18 80.88
CA ALA A 17 -57.51 -21.52 81.23
C ALA A 17 -59.03 -21.86 81.08
N LEU A 18 -59.29 -23.19 81.10
CA LEU A 18 -60.48 -23.93 80.64
C LEU A 18 -61.57 -24.18 81.73
N CYS A 19 -62.73 -24.68 81.26
CA CYS A 19 -63.87 -25.27 82.00
C CYS A 19 -64.75 -24.29 82.82
N GLY A 20 -66.07 -24.49 82.97
CA GLY A 20 -67.00 -25.47 82.37
C GLY A 20 -68.28 -25.70 83.21
N PHE A 21 -69.43 -26.02 82.56
CA PHE A 21 -70.78 -26.21 83.19
C PHE A 21 -71.35 -24.95 83.92
N VAL A 22 -72.65 -24.74 84.24
CA VAL A 22 -73.95 -25.47 84.28
C VAL A 22 -75.08 -24.43 83.97
N ALA A 23 -76.39 -24.66 83.74
CA ALA A 23 -77.29 -25.81 83.57
C ALA A 23 -78.64 -25.36 82.94
N GLY A 24 -79.44 -26.29 82.38
CA GLY A 24 -80.87 -26.10 82.04
C GLY A 24 -81.17 -25.38 80.71
N ALA A 25 -82.40 -25.43 80.15
CA ALA A 25 -83.59 -26.19 80.54
C ALA A 25 -84.42 -26.58 79.28
N ALA A 26 -85.23 -27.65 79.36
CA ALA A 26 -85.91 -28.23 78.20
C ALA A 26 -87.41 -27.86 78.10
N ARG A 27 -87.90 -27.77 76.85
CA ARG A 27 -89.32 -27.78 76.43
C ARG A 27 -90.28 -26.74 77.05
N ARG A 28 -90.69 -25.78 76.22
CA ARG A 28 -92.02 -25.80 75.54
C ARG A 28 -92.08 -24.70 74.47
N GLY A 29 -92.88 -24.91 73.43
CA GLY A 29 -92.89 -24.06 72.24
C GLY A 29 -94.01 -23.03 72.20
N SER A 30 -94.02 -22.25 71.12
CA SER A 30 -95.18 -21.54 70.59
C SER A 30 -95.07 -21.42 69.06
N HIS A 31 -96.18 -21.13 68.39
CA HIS A 31 -96.31 -21.11 66.93
C HIS A 31 -95.92 -19.76 66.31
N LEU A 32 -95.64 -19.80 64.99
CA LEU A 32 -95.61 -18.67 64.03
C LEU A 32 -94.39 -17.71 64.16
N ARG A 33 -93.79 -17.18 63.09
CA ARG A 33 -94.09 -17.24 61.63
C ARG A 33 -92.84 -17.70 60.86
N GLY A 34 -93.02 -18.36 59.71
CA GLY A 34 -91.90 -18.70 58.82
C GLY A 34 -91.47 -17.50 57.97
N ASP A 35 -90.26 -16.99 58.18
CA ASP A 35 -89.71 -15.85 57.42
C ASP A 35 -88.93 -16.33 56.19
N ARG A 36 -89.48 -16.12 54.99
CA ARG A 36 -88.91 -16.62 53.72
C ARG A 36 -87.68 -15.85 53.22
N ARG A 37 -87.16 -14.88 53.99
CA ARG A 37 -86.07 -13.97 53.57
C ARG A 37 -84.73 -14.67 53.38
N GLY A 38 -84.40 -15.67 54.19
CA GLY A 38 -83.11 -16.37 54.13
C GLY A 38 -82.83 -17.08 52.80
N ALA A 39 -83.85 -17.66 52.18
CA ALA A 39 -83.70 -18.33 50.88
C ALA A 39 -83.39 -17.35 49.74
N SER A 40 -84.00 -16.15 49.78
CA SER A 40 -83.76 -15.10 48.77
C SER A 40 -82.34 -14.54 48.82
N ALA A 41 -81.72 -14.49 50.01
CA ALA A 41 -80.34 -14.04 50.16
C ALA A 41 -79.35 -15.05 49.53
N ILE A 42 -79.52 -16.35 49.80
CA ILE A 42 -78.62 -17.40 49.29
C ILE A 42 -78.77 -17.58 47.77
N LEU A 43 -80.00 -17.55 47.25
CA LEU A 43 -80.22 -17.57 45.79
C LEU A 43 -79.66 -16.31 45.12
N GLY A 44 -79.76 -15.14 45.77
CA GLY A 44 -79.16 -13.90 45.31
C GLY A 44 -77.63 -13.95 45.25
N THR A 45 -76.96 -14.49 46.28
CA THR A 45 -75.50 -14.63 46.28
C THR A 45 -75.01 -15.69 45.31
N MET A 46 -75.73 -16.81 45.14
CA MET A 46 -75.40 -17.81 44.12
C MET A 46 -75.53 -17.24 42.70
N LEU A 47 -76.58 -16.49 42.41
CA LEU A 47 -76.77 -15.84 41.11
C LEU A 47 -75.72 -14.74 40.86
N ALA A 48 -75.40 -13.93 41.88
CA ALA A 48 -74.34 -12.91 41.78
C ALA A 48 -72.95 -13.54 41.59
N PHE A 49 -72.65 -14.65 42.27
CA PHE A 49 -71.40 -15.40 42.08
C PHE A 49 -71.32 -16.02 40.68
N ALA A 50 -72.40 -16.64 40.19
CA ALA A 50 -72.47 -17.17 38.83
C ALA A 50 -72.32 -16.08 37.76
N LEU A 51 -72.84 -14.87 38.01
CA LEU A 51 -72.65 -13.70 37.15
C LEU A 51 -71.19 -13.23 37.16
N VAL A 52 -70.54 -13.13 38.33
CA VAL A 52 -69.12 -12.77 38.43
C VAL A 52 -68.22 -13.81 37.74
N VAL A 53 -68.46 -15.10 37.95
CA VAL A 53 -67.73 -16.17 37.25
C VAL A 53 -67.96 -16.12 35.74
N SER A 54 -69.18 -15.85 35.27
CA SER A 54 -69.47 -15.66 33.84
C SER A 54 -68.74 -14.45 33.25
N LEU A 55 -68.63 -13.34 34.00
CA LEU A 55 -67.88 -12.16 33.57
C LEU A 55 -66.37 -12.40 33.51
N VAL A 56 -65.80 -13.09 34.52
CA VAL A 56 -64.38 -13.49 34.52
C VAL A 56 -64.10 -14.44 33.35
N ALA A 57 -64.96 -15.43 33.11
CA ALA A 57 -64.83 -16.35 31.97
C ALA A 57 -64.95 -15.62 30.61
N MET A 58 -65.84 -14.64 30.48
CA MET A 58 -65.94 -13.81 29.28
C MET A 58 -64.65 -13.02 29.03
N VAL A 59 -64.09 -12.37 30.06
CA VAL A 59 -62.83 -11.61 29.98
C VAL A 59 -61.63 -12.53 29.69
N GLN A 60 -61.60 -13.75 30.25
CA GLN A 60 -60.59 -14.77 29.95
C GLN A 60 -60.64 -15.25 28.49
N VAL A 61 -61.81 -15.22 27.84
CA VAL A 61 -62.01 -15.68 26.45
C VAL A 61 -61.84 -14.54 25.43
N SER A 62 -62.12 -13.28 25.78
CA SER A 62 -62.00 -12.16 24.82
C SER A 62 -60.83 -11.21 25.10
N ALA A 63 -60.61 -10.80 26.34
CA ALA A 63 -59.64 -9.76 26.66
C ALA A 63 -58.23 -10.32 26.91
N VAL A 64 -58.10 -11.48 27.56
CA VAL A 64 -56.77 -12.09 27.80
C VAL A 64 -56.05 -12.43 26.49
N PRO A 65 -56.68 -13.01 25.43
CA PRO A 65 -56.03 -13.18 24.14
C PRO A 65 -55.56 -11.86 23.52
N ALA A 66 -56.41 -10.82 23.51
CA ALA A 66 -56.06 -9.51 22.95
C ALA A 66 -54.94 -8.80 23.74
N TRP A 67 -54.90 -8.94 25.06
CA TRP A 67 -53.81 -8.41 25.88
C TRP A 67 -52.50 -9.19 25.74
N ASN A 68 -52.57 -10.47 25.40
CA ASN A 68 -51.37 -11.29 25.15
C ASN A 68 -50.82 -11.02 23.75
N GLN A 69 -51.70 -10.88 22.74
CA GLN A 69 -51.34 -10.42 21.39
C GLN A 69 -50.64 -9.05 21.41
N GLN A 70 -51.08 -8.14 22.28
CA GLN A 70 -50.39 -6.85 22.50
C GLN A 70 -48.97 -7.04 23.06
N THR A 71 -48.77 -7.95 24.02
CA THR A 71 -47.45 -8.25 24.59
C THR A 71 -46.53 -8.95 23.58
N GLU A 72 -47.05 -9.81 22.72
CA GLU A 72 -46.27 -10.40 21.61
C GLU A 72 -45.88 -9.37 20.54
N PHE A 73 -46.74 -8.39 20.25
CA PHE A 73 -46.42 -7.28 19.37
C PHE A 73 -45.37 -6.34 19.98
N GLU A 74 -45.47 -6.05 21.28
CA GLU A 74 -44.46 -5.28 22.03
C GLU A 74 -43.10 -6.00 22.05
N HIS A 75 -43.08 -7.33 22.19
CA HIS A 75 -41.88 -8.15 22.05
C HIS A 75 -41.34 -8.15 20.60
N LEU A 76 -42.20 -8.20 19.58
CA LEU A 76 -41.76 -8.13 18.18
C LEU A 76 -41.03 -6.82 17.88
N THR A 77 -41.55 -5.68 18.33
CA THR A 77 -40.86 -4.39 18.16
C THR A 77 -39.53 -4.31 18.94
N ALA A 78 -39.42 -5.01 20.08
CA ALA A 78 -38.14 -5.15 20.78
C ALA A 78 -37.16 -6.02 19.99
N ALA A 79 -37.58 -7.20 19.52
CA ALA A 79 -36.76 -8.09 18.70
C ALA A 79 -36.32 -7.44 17.36
N GLU A 80 -37.17 -6.65 16.71
CA GLU A 80 -36.81 -5.84 15.54
C GLU A 80 -35.72 -4.79 15.89
N THR A 81 -35.74 -4.23 17.09
CA THR A 81 -34.72 -3.28 17.58
C THR A 81 -33.39 -3.98 17.89
N ASP A 82 -33.44 -5.13 18.57
CA ASP A 82 -32.27 -5.98 18.86
C ASP A 82 -31.63 -6.50 17.56
N PHE A 83 -32.44 -6.82 16.54
CA PHE A 83 -31.95 -7.27 15.23
C PHE A 83 -31.23 -6.15 14.45
N ALA A 84 -31.70 -4.91 14.54
CA ALA A 84 -30.98 -3.75 14.00
C ALA A 84 -29.65 -3.49 14.75
N ALA A 85 -29.57 -3.79 16.05
CA ALA A 85 -28.31 -3.77 16.80
C ALA A 85 -27.37 -4.94 16.46
N PHE A 86 -27.91 -6.06 15.96
CA PHE A 86 -27.13 -7.14 15.36
C PHE A 86 -26.59 -6.75 13.96
N ASP A 87 -27.37 -6.12 13.10
CA ASP A 87 -26.91 -5.55 11.82
C ASP A 87 -25.79 -4.51 12.03
N GLU A 88 -25.98 -3.55 12.95
CA GLU A 88 -24.92 -2.62 13.35
C GLU A 88 -23.68 -3.33 13.93
N SER A 89 -23.84 -4.54 14.48
CA SER A 89 -22.75 -5.38 14.97
C SER A 89 -22.02 -6.14 13.84
N VAL A 90 -22.74 -6.61 12.83
CA VAL A 90 -22.15 -7.19 11.61
C VAL A 90 -21.36 -6.11 10.86
N SER A 91 -21.93 -4.91 10.69
CA SER A 91 -21.24 -3.76 10.09
C SER A 91 -19.94 -3.41 10.83
N LYS A 92 -19.94 -3.43 12.18
CA LYS A 92 -18.71 -3.22 12.96
C LYS A 92 -17.67 -4.32 12.76
N ALA A 93 -18.09 -5.58 12.59
CA ALA A 93 -17.19 -6.70 12.31
C ALA A 93 -16.62 -6.68 10.89
N VAL A 94 -17.38 -6.19 9.89
CA VAL A 94 -16.88 -5.89 8.53
C VAL A 94 -15.75 -4.85 8.55
N ASP A 95 -15.80 -3.90 9.48
CA ASP A 95 -14.70 -2.96 9.78
C ASP A 95 -13.65 -3.52 10.78
N GLY A 96 -13.54 -4.84 10.94
CA GLY A 96 -12.53 -5.47 11.79
C GLY A 96 -12.78 -5.39 13.31
N ARG A 97 -13.92 -4.87 13.77
CA ARG A 97 -14.20 -4.66 15.20
C ARG A 97 -15.04 -5.78 15.79
N GLN A 98 -14.42 -6.66 16.58
CA GLN A 98 -15.14 -7.66 17.37
C GLN A 98 -16.16 -6.99 18.31
N THR A 99 -17.37 -7.56 18.37
CA THR A 99 -18.48 -7.06 19.19
C THR A 99 -19.37 -8.22 19.67
N ARG A 100 -20.52 -7.92 20.25
CA ARG A 100 -21.55 -8.90 20.66
C ARG A 100 -22.94 -8.33 20.41
N ALA A 101 -23.81 -9.14 19.84
CA ALA A 101 -25.24 -8.86 19.80
C ALA A 101 -25.95 -9.54 20.98
N THR A 102 -27.13 -9.06 21.32
CA THR A 102 -28.08 -9.74 22.22
C THR A 102 -29.45 -9.63 21.60
N LEU A 103 -30.21 -10.72 21.63
CA LEU A 103 -31.56 -10.79 21.10
C LEU A 103 -32.48 -11.40 22.15
N ASP A 104 -33.54 -10.69 22.56
CA ASP A 104 -34.58 -11.30 23.39
C ASP A 104 -35.37 -12.31 22.56
N ALA A 105 -35.35 -13.55 23.03
CA ALA A 105 -35.82 -14.68 22.25
C ALA A 105 -37.28 -15.05 22.56
N GLY A 106 -37.80 -14.68 23.74
CA GLY A 106 -39.02 -15.28 24.31
C GLY A 106 -39.96 -14.31 25.02
N VAL A 107 -41.26 -14.45 24.75
CA VAL A 107 -42.30 -13.57 25.30
C VAL A 107 -42.63 -13.91 26.74
N ASP A 108 -42.31 -13.01 27.66
CA ASP A 108 -42.67 -13.16 29.08
C ASP A 108 -44.06 -12.56 29.37
N TYR A 109 -45.06 -13.41 29.63
CA TYR A 109 -46.45 -12.99 29.78
C TYR A 109 -46.75 -12.48 31.20
N PRO A 110 -47.22 -11.23 31.38
CA PRO A 110 -47.45 -10.68 32.71
C PRO A 110 -48.53 -11.46 33.47
N THR A 111 -48.31 -11.68 34.77
CA THR A 111 -49.27 -12.38 35.63
C THR A 111 -50.49 -11.49 35.94
N ARG A 112 -51.70 -12.01 35.71
CA ARG A 112 -52.95 -11.24 35.84
C ARG A 112 -53.85 -11.85 36.94
N ALA A 113 -54.07 -11.10 38.02
CA ALA A 113 -54.88 -11.60 39.14
C ALA A 113 -56.32 -11.96 38.72
N LEU A 114 -56.81 -13.11 39.20
CA LEU A 114 -58.09 -13.75 38.81
C LEU A 114 -58.15 -14.36 37.39
N PHE A 115 -57.06 -14.31 36.63
CA PHE A 115 -56.95 -14.88 35.28
C PHE A 115 -55.81 -15.90 35.19
N VAL A 116 -55.79 -16.68 34.11
CA VAL A 116 -54.70 -17.58 33.75
C VAL A 116 -53.89 -16.95 32.63
N SER A 117 -52.63 -16.62 32.91
CA SER A 117 -51.61 -16.32 31.90
C SER A 117 -51.02 -17.64 31.36
N PRO A 118 -50.61 -17.71 30.08
CA PRO A 118 -49.86 -18.85 29.55
C PRO A 118 -48.45 -18.93 30.16
N ALA A 119 -47.74 -20.02 29.90
CA ALA A 119 -46.28 -20.06 30.06
C ALA A 119 -45.60 -19.20 28.99
N ALA A 120 -44.34 -18.80 29.23
CA ALA A 120 -43.54 -17.98 28.32
C ALA A 120 -43.56 -18.50 26.86
N GLY A 121 -43.39 -17.57 25.92
CA GLY A 121 -43.04 -17.86 24.54
C GLY A 121 -41.56 -18.21 24.45
N SER A 122 -41.19 -18.94 23.41
CA SER A 122 -39.80 -19.19 23.04
C SER A 122 -39.54 -18.67 21.64
N GLY A 123 -38.29 -18.61 21.21
CA GLY A 123 -37.92 -18.38 19.82
C GLY A 123 -36.72 -19.23 19.45
N SER A 124 -36.55 -19.49 18.16
CA SER A 124 -35.37 -20.16 17.61
C SER A 124 -34.44 -19.15 16.95
N LEU A 125 -33.17 -19.15 17.36
CA LEU A 125 -32.07 -18.50 16.67
C LEU A 125 -31.34 -19.60 15.88
N ARG A 126 -31.10 -19.37 14.59
CA ARG A 126 -30.46 -20.36 13.72
C ARG A 126 -29.56 -19.71 12.65
N THR A 127 -28.34 -20.23 12.46
CA THR A 127 -27.61 -20.11 11.20
C THR A 127 -28.02 -21.22 10.23
N THR A 128 -28.28 -20.89 8.97
CA THR A 128 -28.66 -21.89 7.96
C THR A 128 -27.52 -22.83 7.62
N ASP A 129 -27.82 -23.93 6.94
CA ASP A 129 -26.77 -24.72 6.28
C ASP A 129 -26.06 -23.85 5.22
N PRO A 130 -24.75 -24.01 4.95
CA PRO A 130 -24.03 -23.16 4.01
C PRO A 130 -24.51 -23.27 2.55
N ALA A 131 -24.59 -22.12 1.88
CA ALA A 131 -24.85 -21.97 0.45
C ALA A 131 -23.70 -21.21 -0.23
N THR A 132 -23.70 -21.15 -1.57
CA THR A 132 -22.57 -20.57 -2.34
C THR A 132 -22.95 -19.24 -3.01
N ALA A 133 -22.19 -18.19 -2.72
CA ALA A 133 -22.12 -16.97 -3.52
C ALA A 133 -21.01 -17.08 -4.58
N ARG A 134 -21.13 -16.35 -5.70
CA ARG A 134 -20.17 -16.38 -6.83
C ARG A 134 -19.94 -14.99 -7.40
N ILE A 135 -18.74 -14.72 -7.88
CA ILE A 135 -18.35 -13.50 -8.60
C ILE A 135 -17.58 -13.95 -9.85
N SER A 136 -17.89 -13.37 -11.01
CA SER A 136 -17.27 -13.74 -12.29
C SER A 136 -17.14 -12.53 -13.21
N GLY A 137 -16.13 -12.53 -14.08
CA GLY A 137 -15.86 -11.43 -15.02
C GLY A 137 -15.19 -10.18 -14.41
N ALA A 138 -14.92 -10.17 -13.10
CA ALA A 138 -14.25 -9.08 -12.41
C ALA A 138 -12.72 -9.19 -12.55
N VAL A 139 -12.11 -8.20 -13.20
CA VAL A 139 -10.66 -8.08 -13.38
C VAL A 139 -10.13 -6.89 -12.58
N ALA A 140 -9.14 -7.10 -11.72
CA ALA A 140 -8.52 -6.00 -10.95
C ALA A 140 -7.41 -5.29 -11.74
N THR A 141 -7.11 -4.04 -11.36
CA THR A 141 -5.98 -3.27 -11.88
C THR A 141 -4.74 -3.41 -10.99
N GLY A 142 -3.55 -3.48 -11.59
CA GLY A 142 -2.29 -3.73 -10.86
C GLY A 142 -2.16 -5.19 -10.42
N GLU A 143 -1.25 -5.47 -9.49
CA GLU A 143 -0.76 -6.83 -9.19
C GLU A 143 -1.83 -7.77 -8.63
N THR A 144 -2.89 -7.21 -8.05
CA THR A 144 -4.09 -7.96 -7.64
C THR A 144 -4.85 -8.60 -8.82
N GLY A 145 -4.60 -8.15 -10.06
CA GLY A 145 -5.14 -8.71 -11.30
C GLY A 145 -4.69 -10.13 -11.63
N THR A 146 -3.64 -10.64 -10.98
CA THR A 146 -3.21 -12.04 -11.10
C THR A 146 -4.18 -13.00 -10.42
N TYR A 147 -4.82 -12.57 -9.31
CA TYR A 147 -5.86 -13.34 -8.61
C TYR A 147 -7.27 -13.00 -9.12
N TRP A 148 -7.53 -11.71 -9.39
CA TRP A 148 -8.75 -11.24 -10.04
C TRP A 148 -8.51 -11.11 -11.56
N ASP A 149 -8.44 -12.25 -12.24
CA ASP A 149 -8.20 -12.40 -13.68
C ASP A 149 -9.49 -12.42 -14.52
N GLY A 150 -10.66 -12.32 -13.88
CA GLY A 150 -11.99 -12.45 -14.50
C GLY A 150 -12.59 -13.85 -14.45
N SER A 151 -11.90 -14.85 -13.88
CA SER A 151 -12.45 -16.18 -13.61
C SER A 151 -13.56 -16.17 -12.55
N GLU A 152 -14.16 -17.34 -12.26
CA GLU A 152 -15.24 -17.45 -11.26
C GLU A 152 -14.67 -17.75 -9.87
N HIS A 153 -14.77 -16.76 -8.98
CA HIS A 153 -14.53 -16.90 -7.55
C HIS A 153 -15.83 -17.33 -6.84
N ALA A 154 -15.73 -18.28 -5.90
CA ALA A 154 -16.88 -18.87 -5.22
C ALA A 154 -16.67 -18.98 -3.71
N PHE A 155 -17.63 -18.46 -2.95
CA PHE A 155 -17.57 -18.31 -1.50
C PHE A 155 -18.74 -19.00 -0.82
N ASP A 156 -18.50 -19.71 0.27
CA ASP A 156 -19.56 -20.20 1.15
C ASP A 156 -20.08 -19.08 2.06
N THR A 157 -21.38 -19.10 2.35
CA THR A 157 -22.04 -18.22 3.31
C THR A 157 -23.29 -18.87 3.87
N GLN A 158 -23.63 -18.54 5.11
CA GLN A 158 -24.87 -18.89 5.78
C GLN A 158 -25.79 -17.66 5.87
N GLN A 159 -27.00 -17.84 6.38
CA GLN A 159 -27.94 -16.76 6.72
C GLN A 159 -28.29 -16.87 8.21
N PHE A 160 -28.44 -15.77 8.92
CA PHE A 160 -28.93 -15.76 10.30
C PHE A 160 -30.44 -15.54 10.33
N VAL A 161 -31.15 -16.39 11.07
CA VAL A 161 -32.61 -16.42 11.11
C VAL A 161 -33.09 -16.47 12.56
N TYR A 162 -33.91 -15.51 12.96
CA TYR A 162 -34.68 -15.55 14.20
C TYR A 162 -36.17 -15.77 13.90
N ARG A 163 -36.82 -16.65 14.67
CA ARG A 163 -38.27 -16.91 14.57
C ARG A 163 -38.90 -17.13 15.96
N PRO A 164 -39.85 -16.29 16.40
CA PRO A 164 -40.61 -16.49 17.63
C PRO A 164 -41.75 -17.51 17.52
N ASP A 165 -42.01 -18.25 18.61
CA ASP A 165 -43.22 -19.07 18.87
C ASP A 165 -44.33 -18.20 19.48
N TYR A 166 -44.87 -17.27 18.68
CA TYR A 166 -46.06 -16.51 19.05
C TYR A 166 -47.33 -17.36 18.94
N ARG A 167 -48.27 -17.17 19.86
CA ARG A 167 -49.48 -17.99 20.09
C ARG A 167 -50.79 -17.19 19.96
N TYR A 168 -50.75 -15.86 20.05
CA TYR A 168 -51.95 -15.00 19.89
C TYR A 168 -51.83 -14.04 18.71
N LEU A 169 -50.61 -13.64 18.33
CA LEU A 169 -50.29 -12.97 17.07
C LEU A 169 -50.56 -13.93 15.90
N GLN A 170 -51.31 -13.48 14.90
CA GLN A 170 -51.73 -14.32 13.76
C GLN A 170 -50.72 -14.34 12.61
N SER A 171 -49.64 -13.58 12.73
CA SER A 171 -48.47 -13.62 11.86
C SER A 171 -47.39 -14.49 12.50
N GLU A 172 -46.74 -15.31 11.69
CA GLU A 172 -45.50 -16.00 12.01
C GLU A 172 -44.33 -15.23 11.37
N PRO A 173 -43.80 -14.16 12.00
CA PRO A 173 -42.68 -13.42 11.44
C PRO A 173 -41.39 -14.25 11.52
N SER A 174 -40.45 -13.98 10.62
CA SER A 174 -39.07 -14.44 10.73
C SER A 174 -38.15 -13.28 10.38
N LEU A 175 -37.25 -12.90 11.28
CA LEU A 175 -36.26 -11.87 11.04
C LEU A 175 -35.03 -12.56 10.41
N VAL A 176 -34.58 -12.06 9.26
CA VAL A 176 -33.56 -12.70 8.42
C VAL A 176 -32.45 -11.71 8.08
N HIS A 177 -31.21 -12.16 8.19
CA HIS A 177 -30.00 -11.44 7.77
C HIS A 177 -29.19 -12.35 6.84
N GLU A 178 -29.07 -11.96 5.59
CA GLU A 178 -28.40 -12.71 4.50
C GLU A 178 -26.98 -12.18 4.22
N GLY A 179 -26.51 -11.22 5.03
CA GLY A 179 -25.22 -10.56 4.88
C GLY A 179 -25.28 -9.40 3.88
N THR A 180 -25.86 -9.65 2.71
CA THR A 180 -26.11 -8.65 1.65
C THR A 180 -27.51 -8.04 1.68
N ALA A 181 -28.40 -8.57 2.55
CA ALA A 181 -29.75 -8.05 2.79
C ALA A 181 -30.25 -8.40 4.20
N GLN A 182 -31.18 -7.60 4.73
CA GLN A 182 -31.91 -7.88 5.97
C GLN A 182 -33.39 -7.52 5.82
N TYR A 183 -34.29 -8.26 6.46
CA TYR A 183 -35.75 -8.04 6.40
C TYR A 183 -36.51 -8.84 7.47
N THR A 184 -37.78 -8.48 7.70
CA THR A 184 -38.74 -9.32 8.40
C THR A 184 -39.68 -9.99 7.40
N ALA A 185 -39.57 -11.32 7.27
CA ALA A 185 -40.45 -12.13 6.44
C ALA A 185 -41.79 -12.41 7.16
N TYR A 186 -42.89 -12.30 6.42
CA TYR A 186 -44.23 -12.74 6.81
C TYR A 186 -44.77 -13.73 5.77
N ALA A 187 -45.93 -14.33 6.05
CA ALA A 187 -46.56 -15.32 5.17
C ALA A 187 -47.06 -14.71 3.83
N GLY A 188 -46.14 -14.58 2.87
CA GLY A 188 -46.39 -14.05 1.53
C GLY A 188 -46.06 -12.56 1.35
N SER A 189 -45.24 -11.97 2.23
CA SER A 189 -44.75 -10.58 2.08
C SER A 189 -43.57 -10.30 3.03
N GLU A 190 -42.62 -9.49 2.60
CA GLU A 190 -41.48 -9.04 3.40
C GLU A 190 -41.62 -7.55 3.78
N VAL A 191 -41.10 -7.17 4.95
CA VAL A 191 -41.23 -5.82 5.51
C VAL A 191 -39.87 -5.34 6.03
N GLY A 192 -39.58 -4.05 5.82
CA GLY A 192 -38.33 -3.43 6.27
C GLY A 192 -37.09 -3.92 5.52
N ALA A 193 -37.27 -4.42 4.29
CA ALA A 193 -36.17 -4.97 3.51
C ALA A 193 -35.18 -3.88 3.10
N THR A 194 -33.88 -4.17 3.26
CA THR A 194 -32.75 -3.35 2.80
C THR A 194 -31.67 -4.26 2.19
N GLN A 195 -30.82 -3.70 1.33
CA GLN A 195 -29.70 -4.39 0.69
C GLN A 195 -28.41 -3.57 0.78
N SER A 196 -27.28 -4.26 0.73
CA SER A 196 -25.91 -3.69 0.74
C SER A 196 -25.03 -4.23 -0.39
N LEU A 197 -25.60 -5.00 -1.31
CA LEU A 197 -24.91 -5.68 -2.41
C LEU A 197 -24.34 -4.69 -3.43
N VAL A 198 -25.09 -3.65 -3.78
CA VAL A 198 -24.71 -2.60 -4.72
C VAL A 198 -25.14 -1.22 -4.18
N ASP A 199 -24.22 -0.25 -4.22
CA ASP A 199 -24.46 1.19 -3.99
C ASP A 199 -23.69 1.97 -5.07
N GLY A 200 -24.34 2.22 -6.21
CA GLY A 200 -23.70 2.89 -7.35
C GLY A 200 -22.53 2.08 -7.93
N THR A 201 -21.28 2.54 -7.74
CA THR A 201 -20.06 1.81 -8.15
C THR A 201 -19.57 0.83 -7.10
N LYS A 202 -20.06 0.90 -5.87
CA LYS A 202 -19.62 0.03 -4.78
C LYS A 202 -20.36 -1.29 -4.80
N VAL A 203 -19.62 -2.36 -4.61
CA VAL A 203 -20.13 -3.72 -4.50
C VAL A 203 -19.62 -4.30 -3.19
N SER A 204 -20.52 -4.68 -2.27
CA SER A 204 -20.14 -5.23 -0.97
C SER A 204 -20.80 -6.58 -0.71
N LEU A 205 -19.99 -7.60 -0.43
CA LEU A 205 -20.49 -8.91 -0.01
C LEU A 205 -19.99 -9.25 1.39
N VAL A 206 -20.94 -9.47 2.30
CA VAL A 206 -20.67 -9.93 3.67
C VAL A 206 -21.10 -11.40 3.76
N PHE A 207 -20.13 -12.29 3.91
CA PHE A 207 -20.36 -13.72 4.12
C PHE A 207 -20.52 -13.99 5.62
N LEU A 208 -21.61 -14.65 6.00
CA LEU A 208 -21.86 -15.02 7.40
C LEU A 208 -21.46 -16.48 7.64
N GLU A 209 -20.88 -16.75 8.81
CA GLU A 209 -20.50 -18.08 9.26
C GLU A 209 -20.92 -18.30 10.73
N GLY A 210 -21.43 -19.47 11.11
CA GLY A 210 -21.80 -19.74 12.50
C GLY A 210 -22.49 -21.08 12.77
N ASP A 211 -22.45 -21.51 14.04
CA ASP A 211 -22.96 -22.80 14.55
C ASP A 211 -24.06 -22.59 15.61
N ILE A 212 -24.95 -21.61 15.39
CA ILE A 212 -26.11 -21.38 16.26
C ILE A 212 -27.29 -22.21 15.75
N ASP A 213 -27.78 -23.15 16.56
CA ASP A 213 -29.10 -23.78 16.39
C ASP A 213 -29.74 -23.96 17.78
N THR A 214 -30.41 -22.92 18.28
CA THR A 214 -30.91 -22.85 19.66
C THR A 214 -32.35 -22.35 19.74
N ALA A 215 -33.19 -23.07 20.49
CA ALA A 215 -34.53 -22.63 20.86
C ALA A 215 -34.60 -22.35 22.37
N THR A 216 -35.00 -21.13 22.76
CA THR A 216 -34.97 -20.66 24.15
C THR A 216 -36.08 -19.64 24.43
N SER A 217 -36.37 -19.41 25.72
CA SER A 217 -37.30 -18.38 26.21
C SER A 217 -36.58 -17.30 27.04
N GLU A 218 -35.26 -17.21 26.93
CA GLU A 218 -34.41 -16.23 27.62
C GLU A 218 -33.53 -15.50 26.59
N ALA A 219 -33.27 -14.21 26.82
CA ALA A 219 -32.43 -13.40 25.95
C ALA A 219 -31.03 -14.00 25.75
N THR A 220 -30.58 -14.06 24.50
CA THR A 220 -29.34 -14.73 24.10
C THR A 220 -28.30 -13.73 23.60
N THR A 221 -27.15 -13.68 24.27
CA THR A 221 -25.98 -12.90 23.84
C THR A 221 -25.00 -13.81 23.09
N PHE A 222 -24.57 -13.41 21.90
CA PHE A 222 -23.63 -14.17 21.07
C PHE A 222 -22.51 -13.26 20.53
N GLY A 223 -21.36 -13.86 20.20
CA GLY A 223 -20.23 -13.18 19.59
C GLY A 223 -20.51 -12.77 18.14
N VAL A 224 -20.00 -11.61 17.73
CA VAL A 224 -19.91 -11.23 16.31
C VAL A 224 -18.46 -10.83 16.05
N VAL A 225 -17.76 -11.58 15.20
CA VAL A 225 -16.30 -11.52 15.02
C VAL A 225 -15.91 -11.29 13.56
N PRO A 226 -14.87 -10.49 13.27
CA PRO A 226 -14.21 -10.56 11.97
C PRO A 226 -13.52 -11.94 11.82
N LEU A 227 -13.76 -12.61 10.70
CA LEU A 227 -12.98 -13.76 10.23
C LEU A 227 -12.14 -13.38 8.99
N SER A 228 -12.65 -12.43 8.20
CA SER A 228 -11.94 -11.72 7.15
C SER A 228 -12.54 -10.31 7.06
N ALA A 229 -11.71 -9.28 7.25
CA ALA A 229 -12.17 -7.90 7.31
C ALA A 229 -11.04 -6.94 6.95
N GLY A 230 -11.36 -5.94 6.12
CA GLY A 230 -10.47 -4.89 5.69
C GLY A 230 -11.29 -3.65 5.34
N THR A 231 -10.66 -2.47 5.37
CA THR A 231 -11.29 -1.20 4.99
C THR A 231 -11.32 -0.97 3.48
N ASP A 232 -10.52 -1.75 2.75
CA ASP A 232 -10.05 -1.37 1.43
C ASP A 232 -10.87 -2.05 0.33
N TYR A 233 -11.02 -1.35 -0.79
CA TYR A 233 -11.78 -1.80 -1.94
C TYR A 233 -10.81 -2.08 -3.07
N ILE A 234 -11.00 -3.20 -3.79
CA ILE A 234 -10.30 -3.42 -5.06
C ILE A 234 -11.09 -2.85 -6.22
N THR A 235 -10.39 -2.02 -6.99
CA THR A 235 -10.84 -1.45 -8.25
C THR A 235 -10.90 -2.54 -9.31
N VAL A 236 -12.11 -2.94 -9.71
CA VAL A 236 -12.35 -3.99 -10.72
C VAL A 236 -13.12 -3.47 -11.94
N THR A 237 -12.89 -4.08 -13.11
CA THR A 237 -13.55 -3.79 -14.39
C THR A 237 -13.91 -5.10 -15.09
N ASP A 238 -14.81 -5.07 -16.07
CA ASP A 238 -15.01 -6.20 -16.98
C ASP A 238 -13.90 -6.27 -18.05
N ALA A 239 -13.59 -7.48 -18.52
CA ALA A 239 -12.71 -7.74 -19.66
C ALA A 239 -13.49 -8.33 -20.86
N GLY A 240 -14.60 -7.72 -21.22
CA GLY A 240 -15.41 -8.09 -22.39
C GLY A 240 -16.53 -9.10 -22.11
N ALA A 241 -16.70 -9.52 -20.85
CA ALA A 241 -17.86 -10.23 -20.33
C ALA A 241 -18.28 -9.55 -19.02
N PRO A 242 -19.53 -9.02 -18.89
CA PRO A 242 -19.91 -8.18 -17.75
C PRO A 242 -19.74 -8.87 -16.40
N ILE A 243 -19.31 -8.10 -15.39
CA ILE A 243 -19.20 -8.59 -14.01
C ILE A 243 -20.57 -9.12 -13.56
N THR A 244 -20.59 -10.37 -13.13
CA THR A 244 -21.80 -11.10 -12.73
C THR A 244 -21.62 -11.68 -11.34
N ILE A 245 -22.51 -11.28 -10.43
CA ILE A 245 -22.48 -11.63 -9.00
C ILE A 245 -23.72 -12.45 -8.67
N SER A 246 -23.56 -13.57 -7.97
CA SER A 246 -24.69 -14.40 -7.52
C SER A 246 -24.67 -14.62 -6.01
N VAL A 247 -25.81 -14.47 -5.35
CA VAL A 247 -25.95 -14.62 -3.89
C VAL A 247 -27.14 -15.52 -3.50
N PRO A 248 -27.00 -16.34 -2.44
CA PRO A 248 -28.08 -17.18 -1.93
C PRO A 248 -29.06 -16.37 -1.08
N THR A 249 -30.34 -16.36 -1.44
CA THR A 249 -31.37 -15.50 -0.84
C THR A 249 -32.67 -16.25 -0.56
N ARG A 250 -33.43 -15.84 0.45
CA ARG A 250 -34.82 -16.26 0.70
C ARG A 250 -35.83 -15.15 0.36
N LEU A 251 -35.36 -13.91 0.20
CA LEU A 251 -36.15 -12.74 -0.20
C LEU A 251 -36.73 -12.94 -1.60
N SER A 252 -37.98 -12.54 -1.81
CA SER A 252 -38.71 -12.73 -3.06
C SER A 252 -38.11 -11.97 -4.25
N GLU A 253 -38.35 -12.48 -5.46
CA GLU A 253 -37.92 -11.83 -6.70
C GLU A 253 -38.47 -10.40 -6.82
N ASP A 254 -39.75 -10.18 -6.49
CA ASP A 254 -40.37 -8.86 -6.55
C ASP A 254 -39.72 -7.86 -5.57
N ALA A 255 -39.38 -8.30 -4.34
CA ALA A 255 -38.67 -7.44 -3.38
C ALA A 255 -37.24 -7.10 -3.83
N TRP A 256 -36.52 -8.04 -4.45
CA TRP A 256 -35.22 -7.75 -5.08
C TRP A 256 -35.34 -6.81 -6.29
N ARG A 257 -36.44 -6.90 -7.06
CA ARG A 257 -36.72 -5.98 -8.16
C ARG A 257 -36.99 -4.56 -7.68
N ASP A 258 -37.74 -4.39 -6.59
CA ASP A 258 -37.97 -3.09 -5.98
C ASP A 258 -36.70 -2.51 -5.34
N LEU A 259 -35.89 -3.33 -4.65
CA LEU A 259 -34.65 -2.89 -3.98
C LEU A 259 -33.53 -2.44 -4.93
N LEU A 260 -33.46 -3.01 -6.13
CA LEU A 260 -32.43 -2.68 -7.14
C LEU A 260 -32.97 -1.81 -8.29
N ALA A 261 -34.21 -1.29 -8.17
CA ALA A 261 -34.87 -0.50 -9.22
C ALA A 261 -34.19 0.85 -9.50
N ASP A 262 -33.63 1.48 -8.46
CA ASP A 262 -32.99 2.80 -8.54
C ASP A 262 -31.46 2.72 -8.75
N GLU A 263 -30.86 1.51 -8.77
CA GLU A 263 -29.40 1.34 -8.91
C GLU A 263 -28.93 1.61 -10.36
N PRO A 264 -28.14 2.68 -10.61
CA PRO A 264 -27.82 3.15 -11.97
C PRO A 264 -26.81 2.27 -12.73
N ASN A 265 -26.32 1.23 -12.07
CA ASN A 265 -25.21 0.39 -12.51
C ASN A 265 -25.54 -1.12 -12.52
N VAL A 266 -26.79 -1.49 -12.17
CA VAL A 266 -27.33 -2.84 -12.35
C VAL A 266 -27.97 -2.93 -13.74
N ARG A 267 -27.41 -3.79 -14.60
CA ARG A 267 -27.86 -3.95 -15.99
C ARG A 267 -29.02 -4.93 -16.12
N SER A 268 -28.99 -6.02 -15.35
CA SER A 268 -30.11 -6.96 -15.24
C SER A 268 -30.03 -7.78 -13.96
N ILE A 269 -31.17 -8.36 -13.56
CA ILE A 269 -31.20 -9.43 -12.55
C ILE A 269 -31.93 -10.66 -13.07
N ALA A 270 -31.37 -11.83 -12.75
CA ALA A 270 -31.98 -13.13 -12.90
C ALA A 270 -32.24 -13.76 -11.52
N TYR A 271 -33.26 -14.61 -11.43
CA TYR A 271 -33.67 -15.24 -10.18
C TYR A 271 -33.96 -16.73 -10.42
N ALA A 272 -33.40 -17.59 -9.57
CA ALA A 272 -33.57 -19.03 -9.64
C ALA A 272 -34.14 -19.57 -8.32
N THR A 273 -35.26 -20.30 -8.41
CA THR A 273 -35.88 -20.94 -7.23
C THR A 273 -35.15 -22.23 -6.89
N GLY A 274 -34.71 -22.35 -5.64
CA GLY A 274 -34.04 -23.55 -5.12
C GLY A 274 -34.86 -24.30 -4.08
N THR A 275 -34.27 -25.34 -3.48
CA THR A 275 -34.91 -26.16 -2.44
C THR A 275 -34.77 -25.56 -1.04
N ASP A 276 -33.61 -24.96 -0.75
CA ASP A 276 -33.19 -24.58 0.61
C ASP A 276 -32.91 -23.08 0.73
N SER A 277 -32.45 -22.47 -0.37
CA SER A 277 -32.43 -21.03 -0.67
C SER A 277 -32.65 -20.84 -2.17
N ASN A 278 -33.08 -19.64 -2.58
CA ASN A 278 -33.09 -19.20 -3.98
C ASN A 278 -31.74 -18.57 -4.33
N THR A 279 -31.52 -18.25 -5.60
CA THR A 279 -30.32 -17.52 -6.05
C THR A 279 -30.74 -16.27 -6.81
N LEU A 280 -30.28 -15.12 -6.33
CA LEU A 280 -30.24 -13.89 -7.11
C LEU A 280 -28.94 -13.87 -7.92
N THR A 281 -29.01 -13.49 -9.19
CA THR A 281 -27.84 -13.16 -10.01
C THR A 281 -28.00 -11.73 -10.54
N VAL A 282 -27.03 -10.88 -10.26
CA VAL A 282 -26.95 -9.48 -10.70
C VAL A 282 -25.87 -9.35 -11.77
N GLU A 283 -26.24 -8.84 -12.94
CA GLU A 283 -25.32 -8.46 -14.01
C GLU A 283 -25.09 -6.95 -13.96
N LEU A 284 -23.83 -6.52 -13.88
CA LEU A 284 -23.45 -5.12 -13.82
C LEU A 284 -23.33 -4.48 -15.22
N GLU A 285 -23.39 -3.15 -15.29
CA GLU A 285 -23.23 -2.39 -16.53
C GLU A 285 -21.77 -2.43 -17.04
N PRO A 286 -21.50 -2.95 -18.25
CA PRO A 286 -20.14 -3.12 -18.77
C PRO A 286 -19.51 -1.79 -19.22
N GLY A 287 -18.18 -1.78 -19.30
CA GLY A 287 -17.37 -0.60 -19.57
C GLY A 287 -17.30 0.37 -18.39
N LYS A 288 -17.52 -0.13 -17.16
CA LYS A 288 -17.46 0.63 -15.91
C LYS A 288 -16.53 -0.04 -14.91
N THR A 289 -15.90 0.80 -14.09
CA THR A 289 -15.09 0.41 -12.95
C THR A 289 -15.96 0.36 -11.69
N TYR A 290 -15.71 -0.62 -10.83
CA TYR A 290 -16.44 -0.90 -9.59
C TYR A 290 -15.49 -1.07 -8.42
N ASP A 291 -15.92 -0.63 -7.24
CA ASP A 291 -15.18 -0.76 -5.99
C ASP A 291 -15.69 -2.01 -5.25
N LEU A 292 -14.95 -3.12 -5.32
CA LEU A 292 -15.37 -4.40 -4.73
C LEU A 292 -14.76 -4.58 -3.33
N ARG A 293 -15.62 -4.81 -2.33
CA ARG A 293 -15.25 -5.19 -0.94
C ARG A 293 -15.92 -6.51 -0.57
N LEU A 294 -15.13 -7.45 -0.07
CA LEU A 294 -15.61 -8.72 0.46
C LEU A 294 -15.26 -8.79 1.96
N SER A 295 -16.06 -9.46 2.76
CA SER A 295 -15.78 -9.65 4.18
C SER A 295 -16.46 -10.91 4.71
N ARG A 296 -15.90 -11.53 5.75
CA ARG A 296 -16.48 -12.69 6.42
C ARG A 296 -16.65 -12.42 7.92
N VAL A 297 -17.89 -12.58 8.40
CA VAL A 297 -18.28 -12.31 9.79
C VAL A 297 -18.76 -13.59 10.45
N GLY A 298 -18.10 -13.95 11.55
CA GLY A 298 -18.44 -15.09 12.39
C GLY A 298 -19.50 -14.74 13.43
N ILE A 299 -20.47 -15.64 13.62
CA ILE A 299 -21.59 -15.55 14.56
C ILE A 299 -21.43 -16.69 15.57
N ASP A 300 -21.00 -16.32 16.78
CA ASP A 300 -20.56 -17.21 17.88
C ASP A 300 -19.45 -18.23 17.51
N THR A 301 -18.74 -18.03 16.41
CA THR A 301 -17.59 -18.85 16.02
C THR A 301 -16.35 -18.56 16.86
N PRO A 302 -15.40 -19.51 16.98
CA PRO A 302 -14.03 -19.16 17.31
C PRO A 302 -13.47 -18.27 16.20
N GLY A 303 -12.95 -17.10 16.57
CA GLY A 303 -12.42 -16.09 15.62
C GLY A 303 -11.09 -16.49 14.97
N ALA A 304 -11.12 -17.55 14.15
CA ALA A 304 -10.01 -17.94 13.30
C ALA A 304 -10.05 -17.10 12.00
N LEU A 305 -8.95 -16.42 11.70
CA LEU A 305 -8.82 -15.67 10.46
C LEU A 305 -8.79 -16.63 9.25
N GLN A 306 -9.18 -16.13 8.08
CA GLN A 306 -9.06 -16.88 6.83
C GLN A 306 -7.58 -17.20 6.51
N ALA A 307 -7.37 -18.28 5.76
CA ALA A 307 -6.05 -18.65 5.28
C ALA A 307 -5.60 -17.70 4.15
N PRO A 308 -4.28 -17.50 3.97
CA PRO A 308 -3.74 -16.87 2.77
C PRO A 308 -4.28 -17.52 1.49
N ALA A 309 -4.52 -16.70 0.47
CA ALA A 309 -4.94 -17.16 -0.86
C ALA A 309 -3.99 -16.69 -1.97
N TYR A 310 -3.38 -15.52 -1.83
CA TYR A 310 -2.37 -14.99 -2.75
C TYR A 310 -1.46 -13.96 -2.07
N ILE A 311 -0.40 -13.57 -2.77
CA ILE A 311 0.56 -12.54 -2.35
C ILE A 311 0.77 -11.53 -3.48
N VAL A 312 0.97 -10.26 -3.11
CA VAL A 312 1.39 -9.20 -4.05
C VAL A 312 2.63 -8.50 -3.51
N ASP A 313 3.45 -7.95 -4.39
CA ASP A 313 4.38 -6.88 -4.04
C ASP A 313 3.64 -5.56 -3.77
N VAL A 314 4.34 -4.65 -3.10
CA VAL A 314 3.88 -3.31 -2.71
C VAL A 314 4.98 -2.27 -2.96
N GLU A 315 6.24 -2.67 -2.78
CA GLU A 315 7.42 -1.81 -2.89
C GLU A 315 8.59 -2.68 -3.36
N GLY A 316 9.36 -2.18 -4.34
CA GLY A 316 10.73 -2.64 -4.57
C GLY A 316 10.97 -3.66 -5.70
N ASP A 317 10.00 -3.96 -6.56
CA ASP A 317 10.25 -4.70 -7.81
C ASP A 317 10.92 -3.83 -8.88
N ASN A 318 11.55 -4.46 -9.88
CA ASN A 318 12.31 -3.83 -10.98
C ASN A 318 13.46 -2.89 -10.54
N ALA A 319 13.92 -3.01 -9.29
CA ALA A 319 14.85 -2.06 -8.68
C ALA A 319 16.30 -2.17 -9.20
N VAL A 320 17.00 -1.03 -9.30
CA VAL A 320 18.44 -0.98 -9.63
C VAL A 320 19.24 -0.76 -8.35
N VAL A 321 20.10 -1.72 -8.00
CA VAL A 321 20.78 -1.77 -6.70
C VAL A 321 22.31 -1.79 -6.89
N PRO A 322 23.06 -0.80 -6.36
CA PRO A 322 24.52 -0.78 -6.43
C PRO A 322 25.20 -1.92 -5.65
N PRO A 323 26.44 -2.32 -5.98
CA PRO A 323 27.18 -3.36 -5.27
C PRO A 323 27.35 -3.02 -3.78
N GLY A 324 26.98 -3.96 -2.91
CA GLY A 324 27.01 -3.80 -1.45
C GLY A 324 25.91 -2.91 -0.85
N ALA A 325 25.16 -2.16 -1.67
CA ALA A 325 24.00 -1.42 -1.22
C ALA A 325 22.87 -2.38 -0.79
N SER A 326 21.90 -1.85 -0.04
CA SER A 326 20.69 -2.58 0.33
C SER A 326 19.45 -1.89 -0.23
N HIS A 327 18.43 -2.69 -0.50
CA HIS A 327 17.15 -2.29 -1.07
C HIS A 327 16.02 -2.99 -0.33
N ARG A 328 14.84 -2.37 -0.29
CA ARG A 328 13.67 -2.88 0.42
C ARG A 328 12.66 -3.50 -0.55
N ALA A 329 12.18 -4.68 -0.22
CA ALA A 329 11.07 -5.34 -0.91
C ALA A 329 9.94 -5.56 0.09
N VAL A 330 8.75 -5.01 -0.19
CA VAL A 330 7.56 -5.18 0.66
C VAL A 330 6.53 -6.00 -0.09
N VAL A 331 5.97 -6.98 0.60
CA VAL A 331 4.86 -7.81 0.13
C VAL A 331 3.65 -7.66 1.03
N GLU A 332 2.46 -7.90 0.48
CA GLU A 332 1.20 -7.99 1.21
C GLU A 332 0.52 -9.33 0.91
N VAL A 333 0.17 -10.06 1.97
CA VAL A 333 -0.54 -11.35 1.89
C VAL A 333 -2.03 -11.12 2.09
N ARG A 334 -2.85 -11.64 1.18
CA ARG A 334 -4.31 -11.51 1.22
C ARG A 334 -5.03 -12.85 1.23
N ASP A 335 -6.21 -12.87 1.84
CA ASP A 335 -7.13 -14.00 1.79
C ASP A 335 -7.97 -14.00 0.52
N ALA A 336 -8.84 -15.01 0.36
CA ALA A 336 -9.71 -15.14 -0.81
C ALA A 336 -10.74 -14.00 -0.92
N GLN A 337 -10.98 -13.27 0.17
CA GLN A 337 -11.83 -12.09 0.23
C GLN A 337 -11.02 -10.79 0.01
N ASN A 338 -9.76 -10.87 -0.44
CA ASN A 338 -8.85 -9.74 -0.66
C ASN A 338 -8.49 -8.95 0.63
N ASN A 339 -8.81 -9.45 1.82
CA ASN A 339 -8.44 -8.76 3.05
C ASN A 339 -7.03 -9.17 3.50
N PRO A 340 -6.25 -8.28 4.16
CA PRO A 340 -4.90 -8.61 4.58
C PRO A 340 -4.89 -9.70 5.67
N VAL A 341 -3.93 -10.63 5.58
CA VAL A 341 -3.81 -11.76 6.52
C VAL A 341 -2.64 -11.54 7.48
N PRO A 342 -2.88 -11.16 8.75
CA PRO A 342 -1.82 -10.94 9.72
C PRO A 342 -1.29 -12.25 10.32
N ASN A 343 0.01 -12.29 10.62
CA ASN A 343 0.76 -13.48 11.07
C ASN A 343 0.85 -14.63 10.03
N ALA A 344 0.59 -14.36 8.74
CA ALA A 344 0.84 -15.31 7.67
C ALA A 344 2.35 -15.57 7.50
N VAL A 345 2.76 -16.82 7.28
CA VAL A 345 4.17 -17.16 7.10
C VAL A 345 4.61 -16.83 5.68
N VAL A 346 5.66 -16.03 5.55
CA VAL A 346 6.31 -15.71 4.28
C VAL A 346 7.78 -16.11 4.29
N THR A 347 8.27 -16.57 3.15
CA THR A 347 9.64 -17.05 2.96
C THR A 347 10.20 -16.52 1.65
N ALA A 348 11.31 -15.80 1.71
CA ALA A 348 12.07 -15.42 0.52
C ALA A 348 12.97 -16.57 0.06
N SER A 349 13.08 -16.79 -1.25
CA SER A 349 14.07 -17.71 -1.80
C SER A 349 15.48 -17.13 -1.58
N PRO A 350 16.45 -17.90 -1.03
CA PRO A 350 17.84 -17.48 -1.11
C PRO A 350 18.24 -17.36 -2.59
N GLY A 351 19.00 -16.31 -2.92
CA GLY A 351 19.29 -15.89 -4.30
C GLY A 351 19.70 -17.02 -5.25
N LEU A 352 19.20 -16.95 -6.47
CA LEU A 352 19.19 -18.08 -7.42
C LEU A 352 20.56 -18.37 -8.07
N THR A 353 21.55 -17.49 -7.92
CA THR A 353 22.88 -17.57 -8.53
C THR A 353 24.01 -17.41 -7.49
N ALA A 354 25.27 -17.45 -7.94
CA ALA A 354 26.43 -17.17 -7.10
C ALA A 354 26.76 -15.67 -6.97
N GLU A 355 26.12 -14.82 -7.78
CA GLU A 355 26.25 -13.36 -7.82
C GLU A 355 25.01 -12.66 -7.23
N SER A 356 24.00 -13.44 -6.84
CA SER A 356 22.74 -12.95 -6.29
C SER A 356 22.90 -12.29 -4.91
N GLY A 357 22.07 -11.29 -4.65
CA GLY A 357 22.03 -10.60 -3.36
C GLY A 357 21.52 -11.47 -2.21
N ARG A 358 21.84 -11.05 -0.98
CA ARG A 358 21.35 -11.65 0.26
C ARG A 358 20.04 -11.01 0.68
N ILE A 359 18.92 -11.67 0.34
CA ILE A 359 17.58 -11.34 0.85
C ILE A 359 17.37 -11.87 2.28
N VAL A 360 16.83 -11.06 3.18
CA VAL A 360 16.30 -11.46 4.50
C VAL A 360 15.16 -10.57 4.98
N ALA A 361 14.27 -11.08 5.82
CA ALA A 361 13.26 -10.27 6.51
C ALA A 361 13.91 -9.23 7.45
N ARG A 362 13.37 -8.01 7.44
CA ARG A 362 13.88 -6.84 8.19
C ARG A 362 13.89 -7.06 9.72
N ASP A 363 12.93 -7.82 10.24
CA ASP A 363 12.71 -8.02 11.67
C ASP A 363 13.47 -9.24 12.25
N THR A 364 13.52 -10.36 11.51
CA THR A 364 14.20 -11.58 11.99
C THR A 364 15.67 -11.68 11.57
N GLY A 365 16.06 -10.99 10.50
CA GLY A 365 17.38 -11.16 9.87
C GLY A 365 17.59 -12.53 9.21
N THR A 366 16.50 -13.29 9.00
CA THR A 366 16.49 -14.62 8.34
C THR A 366 15.66 -14.59 7.05
N VAL A 367 15.66 -15.67 6.26
CA VAL A 367 14.89 -15.72 4.99
C VAL A 367 13.37 -15.86 5.17
N SER A 368 12.86 -15.93 6.40
CA SER A 368 11.42 -16.08 6.69
C SER A 368 10.98 -15.17 7.83
N THR A 369 9.74 -14.72 7.76
CA THR A 369 9.07 -13.96 8.82
C THR A 369 7.56 -14.20 8.77
N VAL A 370 6.82 -13.48 9.62
CA VAL A 370 5.36 -13.44 9.56
C VAL A 370 4.88 -12.03 9.25
N THR A 371 3.72 -11.90 8.62
CA THR A 371 3.13 -10.60 8.32
C THR A 371 2.65 -9.86 9.56
N ASP A 372 2.67 -8.53 9.50
CA ASP A 372 2.21 -7.60 10.54
C ASP A 372 0.66 -7.52 10.63
N SER A 373 0.11 -6.50 11.30
CA SER A 373 -1.35 -6.32 11.44
C SER A 373 -2.06 -6.04 10.13
N ASP A 374 -1.34 -5.52 9.15
CA ASP A 374 -1.86 -4.98 7.90
C ASP A 374 -1.53 -5.94 6.74
N GLY A 375 -1.19 -7.19 7.08
CA GLY A 375 -0.86 -8.28 6.17
C GLY A 375 0.48 -8.14 5.46
N ARG A 376 1.34 -7.20 5.88
CA ARG A 376 2.58 -6.85 5.18
C ARG A 376 3.81 -7.51 5.79
N ALA A 377 4.83 -7.72 4.97
CA ALA A 377 6.15 -8.13 5.41
C ALA A 377 7.24 -7.43 4.60
N THR A 378 8.29 -6.95 5.26
CA THR A 378 9.42 -6.27 4.64
C THR A 378 10.65 -7.18 4.62
N PHE A 379 11.21 -7.36 3.44
CA PHE A 379 12.52 -7.96 3.22
C PHE A 379 13.53 -6.87 2.82
N VAL A 380 14.79 -7.10 3.17
CA VAL A 380 15.95 -6.30 2.77
C VAL A 380 16.83 -7.17 1.88
N TYR A 381 17.00 -6.74 0.64
CA TYR A 381 17.91 -7.31 -0.34
C TYR A 381 19.23 -6.57 -0.26
N THR A 382 20.32 -7.24 0.16
CA THR A 382 21.67 -6.64 0.13
C THR A 382 22.46 -7.19 -1.05
N ALA A 383 22.88 -6.33 -1.98
CA ALA A 383 23.68 -6.70 -3.14
C ALA A 383 25.06 -7.29 -2.75
N THR A 384 25.69 -8.07 -3.63
CA THR A 384 27.09 -8.47 -3.46
C THR A 384 27.99 -7.24 -3.54
N GLY A 385 29.04 -7.16 -2.71
CA GLY A 385 29.98 -6.02 -2.66
C GLY A 385 30.92 -5.85 -3.87
N SER A 386 30.59 -6.48 -5.00
CA SER A 386 31.23 -6.37 -6.31
C SER A 386 30.39 -7.14 -7.34
N VAL A 387 30.23 -6.60 -8.55
CA VAL A 387 29.67 -7.30 -9.73
C VAL A 387 30.43 -6.87 -10.99
N ASP A 388 30.54 -7.73 -12.00
CA ASP A 388 31.13 -7.34 -13.29
C ASP A 388 30.06 -6.68 -14.19
N GLY A 389 29.86 -5.37 -14.02
CA GLY A 389 28.99 -4.54 -14.88
C GLY A 389 27.50 -4.55 -14.49
N VAL A 390 26.64 -5.12 -15.35
CA VAL A 390 25.18 -5.18 -15.15
C VAL A 390 24.74 -6.64 -15.06
N VAL A 391 24.21 -7.04 -13.90
CA VAL A 391 23.71 -8.39 -13.61
C VAL A 391 22.24 -8.29 -13.23
N ASN A 392 21.36 -8.95 -13.98
CA ASN A 392 19.97 -9.12 -13.57
C ASN A 392 19.90 -10.33 -12.60
N ASP A 393 19.49 -10.07 -11.37
CA ASP A 393 19.16 -11.06 -10.34
C ASP A 393 17.63 -11.10 -10.15
N ALA A 394 17.14 -12.16 -9.51
CA ALA A 394 15.74 -12.26 -9.11
C ALA A 394 15.56 -13.13 -7.87
N PHE A 395 14.56 -12.83 -7.03
CA PHE A 395 14.17 -13.66 -5.90
C PHE A 395 12.65 -13.79 -5.79
N ASP A 396 12.18 -14.98 -5.45
CA ASP A 396 10.79 -15.22 -5.09
C ASP A 396 10.55 -14.84 -3.63
N VAL A 397 9.39 -14.26 -3.33
CA VAL A 397 8.79 -14.29 -1.98
C VAL A 397 7.54 -15.14 -2.04
N VAL A 398 7.52 -16.22 -1.28
CA VAL A 398 6.40 -17.18 -1.23
C VAL A 398 5.61 -17.02 0.07
N VAL A 399 4.31 -17.24 0.01
CA VAL A 399 3.44 -17.40 1.19
C VAL A 399 3.11 -18.87 1.42
N GLU A 400 3.16 -19.30 2.67
CA GLU A 400 2.97 -20.70 3.09
C GLU A 400 1.65 -20.90 3.86
N ASP A 401 1.02 -22.06 3.67
CA ASP A 401 -0.13 -22.50 4.47
C ASP A 401 0.29 -23.01 5.86
N ALA A 402 -0.71 -23.32 6.70
CA ALA A 402 -0.49 -23.86 8.05
C ALA A 402 0.17 -25.26 8.09
N ALA A 403 0.47 -25.88 6.95
CA ALA A 403 1.21 -27.12 6.81
C ALA A 403 2.63 -26.93 6.20
N GLY A 404 3.02 -25.70 5.84
CA GLY A 404 4.30 -25.39 5.18
C GLY A 404 4.31 -25.70 3.68
N ALA A 405 3.15 -25.64 3.02
CA ALA A 405 3.05 -25.70 1.57
C ALA A 405 2.88 -24.30 0.98
N THR A 406 3.63 -23.98 -0.08
CA THR A 406 3.46 -22.74 -0.84
C THR A 406 2.04 -22.63 -1.38
N VAL A 407 1.33 -21.57 -0.98
CA VAL A 407 0.04 -21.17 -1.55
C VAL A 407 0.28 -20.43 -2.86
N ASP A 408 1.14 -19.41 -2.82
CA ASP A 408 1.40 -18.50 -3.94
C ASP A 408 2.80 -17.86 -3.86
N ARG A 409 3.23 -17.15 -4.92
CA ARG A 409 4.49 -16.39 -4.95
C ARG A 409 4.36 -15.07 -5.74
N VAL A 410 5.15 -14.10 -5.33
CA VAL A 410 5.59 -12.97 -6.17
C VAL A 410 7.10 -13.12 -6.44
N THR A 411 7.56 -12.64 -7.58
CA THR A 411 8.99 -12.62 -7.97
C THR A 411 9.42 -11.17 -8.10
N PHE A 412 10.51 -10.80 -7.42
CA PHE A 412 11.15 -9.50 -7.55
C PHE A 412 12.32 -9.61 -8.53
N ASP A 413 12.26 -8.87 -9.63
CA ASP A 413 13.38 -8.67 -10.56
C ASP A 413 14.26 -7.51 -10.05
N VAL A 414 15.58 -7.72 -9.96
CA VAL A 414 16.52 -6.72 -9.43
C VAL A 414 17.75 -6.62 -10.33
N GLN A 415 18.09 -5.40 -10.78
CA GLN A 415 19.30 -5.16 -11.56
C GLN A 415 20.43 -4.69 -10.65
N LEU A 416 21.42 -5.57 -10.43
CA LEU A 416 22.71 -5.17 -9.87
C LEU A 416 23.50 -4.40 -10.93
N ARG A 417 23.87 -3.16 -10.62
CA ARG A 417 24.66 -2.30 -11.53
C ARG A 417 25.74 -1.56 -10.75
N GLU A 418 27.00 -1.86 -11.05
CA GLU A 418 28.10 -1.00 -10.59
C GLU A 418 28.01 0.37 -11.28
N GLY A 419 28.18 1.44 -10.52
CA GLY A 419 28.44 2.79 -11.06
C GLY A 419 29.87 2.87 -11.57
N GLY A 420 30.16 2.13 -12.64
CA GLY A 420 31.50 1.99 -13.19
C GLY A 420 31.55 1.38 -14.60
N VAL A 421 32.16 2.13 -15.51
CA VAL A 421 32.76 1.71 -16.78
C VAL A 421 31.83 0.93 -17.72
N THR A 422 30.71 1.53 -18.10
CA THR A 422 30.15 1.23 -19.43
C THR A 422 31.21 1.57 -20.49
N ASP A 423 31.67 0.57 -21.24
CA ASP A 423 32.53 0.76 -22.43
C ASP A 423 31.79 1.72 -23.38
N PRO A 424 32.22 3.00 -23.51
CA PRO A 424 31.32 4.04 -23.97
C PRO A 424 30.98 3.83 -25.44
N LEU A 425 29.73 4.12 -25.80
CA LEU A 425 29.24 4.02 -27.17
C LEU A 425 29.95 5.07 -28.04
N ARG A 426 31.17 4.76 -28.51
CA ARG A 426 32.02 5.66 -29.29
C ARG A 426 31.20 6.32 -30.38
N GLY A 427 31.00 7.63 -30.22
CA GLY A 427 30.17 8.43 -31.11
C GLY A 427 30.66 8.35 -32.55
N LEU A 428 29.74 8.48 -33.51
CA LEU A 428 30.10 8.59 -34.92
C LEU A 428 30.73 9.97 -35.15
N VAL A 429 32.05 10.05 -34.98
CA VAL A 429 32.84 11.28 -35.09
C VAL A 429 32.56 11.97 -36.44
N ALA A 430 32.45 13.31 -36.41
CA ALA A 430 32.19 14.11 -37.59
C ALA A 430 33.27 13.89 -38.67
N ALA A 431 32.85 13.83 -39.93
CA ALA A 431 33.75 13.59 -41.06
C ALA A 431 34.60 14.84 -41.37
N VAL A 432 35.78 14.93 -40.75
CA VAL A 432 36.86 15.85 -41.14
C VAL A 432 37.65 15.30 -42.33
N ASP A 433 38.37 16.17 -43.04
CA ASP A 433 39.38 15.73 -44.01
C ASP A 433 40.61 15.16 -43.29
N ASP A 434 41.31 14.23 -43.94
CA ASP A 434 42.46 13.53 -43.38
C ASP A 434 43.68 13.59 -44.32
N PRO A 435 44.47 14.68 -44.27
CA PRO A 435 45.63 14.87 -45.14
C PRO A 435 46.85 14.00 -44.76
N GLY A 436 46.75 13.14 -43.74
CA GLY A 436 47.87 12.30 -43.27
C GLY A 436 48.72 12.94 -42.17
N PHE A 437 48.26 14.04 -41.55
CA PHE A 437 48.98 14.79 -40.51
C PHE A 437 48.08 15.79 -39.78
N VAL A 438 48.50 16.19 -38.57
CA VAL A 438 47.92 17.30 -37.79
C VAL A 438 48.04 18.63 -38.54
N TYR A 439 46.95 19.41 -38.59
CA TYR A 439 46.90 20.68 -39.32
C TYR A 439 46.15 21.76 -38.55
N ALA A 440 46.31 23.01 -39.00
CA ALA A 440 45.56 24.16 -38.54
C ALA A 440 44.49 24.49 -39.59
N ASP A 441 43.22 24.42 -39.19
CA ASP A 441 42.03 24.82 -39.94
C ASP A 441 41.82 26.32 -39.73
N VAL A 442 42.19 27.11 -40.73
CA VAL A 442 42.11 28.58 -40.73
C VAL A 442 40.71 29.04 -41.19
N GLY A 443 39.93 28.15 -41.80
CA GLY A 443 38.56 28.41 -42.25
C GLY A 443 37.47 28.12 -41.22
N GLY A 444 37.77 27.29 -40.21
CA GLY A 444 36.79 26.67 -39.31
C GLY A 444 35.88 25.66 -40.02
N ASN A 445 36.31 25.09 -41.16
CA ASN A 445 35.46 24.28 -42.04
C ASN A 445 35.63 22.76 -41.89
N GLY A 446 36.68 22.28 -41.22
CA GLY A 446 37.00 20.86 -41.08
C GLY A 446 37.52 20.16 -42.35
N GLU A 447 37.78 20.89 -43.43
CA GLU A 447 38.49 20.40 -44.62
C GLU A 447 40.00 20.74 -44.52
N PHE A 448 40.84 20.34 -45.49
CA PHE A 448 42.22 20.82 -45.61
C PHE A 448 42.44 21.44 -47.01
N ASP A 449 42.32 22.76 -47.11
CA ASP A 449 42.40 23.51 -48.37
C ASP A 449 43.71 24.31 -48.57
N GLY A 450 43.69 25.34 -49.41
CA GLY A 450 44.84 26.21 -49.68
C GLY A 450 45.05 27.36 -48.68
N ALA A 451 44.15 27.54 -47.71
CA ALA A 451 44.34 28.43 -46.56
C ALA A 451 45.15 27.76 -45.43
N ASP A 452 45.00 26.44 -45.30
CA ASP A 452 45.39 25.66 -44.13
C ASP A 452 46.86 25.23 -44.15
N TYR A 453 47.40 24.85 -42.99
CA TYR A 453 48.81 24.47 -42.89
C TYR A 453 49.05 23.33 -41.90
N ARG A 454 50.07 22.51 -42.20
CA ARG A 454 50.51 21.43 -41.32
C ARG A 454 51.12 21.98 -40.03
N VAL A 455 50.54 21.62 -38.90
CA VAL A 455 51.16 21.76 -37.58
C VAL A 455 52.17 20.62 -37.42
N ASN A 456 53.28 20.89 -36.75
CA ASN A 456 54.30 19.88 -36.48
C ASN A 456 54.51 19.80 -34.98
N ASP A 457 54.85 18.61 -34.48
CA ASP A 457 55.29 18.44 -33.10
C ASP A 457 56.51 19.33 -32.82
N THR A 458 56.39 20.17 -31.80
CA THR A 458 57.40 21.12 -31.33
C THR A 458 57.99 20.73 -29.96
N GLY A 459 57.51 19.62 -29.38
CA GLY A 459 57.90 19.15 -28.06
C GLY A 459 59.39 18.77 -27.96
N THR A 460 59.92 18.74 -26.74
CA THR A 460 61.37 18.56 -26.53
C THR A 460 61.70 17.47 -25.51
N GLY A 461 62.74 16.68 -25.77
CA GLY A 461 63.22 15.68 -24.81
C GLY A 461 62.26 14.53 -24.49
N GLY A 462 61.20 14.36 -25.29
CA GLY A 462 60.15 13.34 -25.17
C GLY A 462 58.75 13.92 -25.09
N ASP A 463 58.62 15.19 -24.69
CA ASP A 463 57.35 15.93 -24.68
C ASP A 463 56.77 15.98 -26.11
N VAL A 464 55.44 15.96 -26.25
CA VAL A 464 54.72 16.09 -27.53
C VAL A 464 53.88 17.36 -27.50
N THR A 465 54.04 18.25 -28.47
CA THR A 465 53.38 19.56 -28.46
C THR A 465 52.95 19.98 -29.86
N TYR A 466 51.65 19.91 -30.14
CA TYR A 466 51.05 20.48 -31.34
C TYR A 466 50.33 21.78 -30.98
N ASP A 467 50.78 22.90 -31.55
CA ASP A 467 50.29 24.24 -31.26
C ASP A 467 49.99 24.97 -32.59
N ALA A 468 48.73 25.38 -32.77
CA ALA A 468 48.24 26.18 -33.91
C ALA A 468 48.13 27.68 -33.58
N GLY A 469 48.41 28.10 -32.34
CA GLY A 469 48.44 29.49 -31.90
C GLY A 469 47.07 30.17 -31.89
N THR A 470 46.68 30.81 -33.00
CA THR A 470 45.43 31.56 -33.14
C THR A 470 44.48 30.96 -34.18
N ASP A 471 44.78 29.78 -34.67
CA ASP A 471 43.96 29.03 -35.64
C ASP A 471 43.48 27.72 -34.97
N ARG A 472 42.42 27.10 -35.51
CA ARG A 472 41.87 25.85 -34.94
C ARG A 472 42.80 24.68 -35.24
N ILE A 473 43.18 23.88 -34.26
CA ILE A 473 43.96 22.65 -34.50
C ILE A 473 43.04 21.44 -34.80
N VAL A 474 43.37 20.67 -35.84
CA VAL A 474 42.73 19.39 -36.18
C VAL A 474 43.77 18.27 -36.15
N VAL A 475 43.51 17.23 -35.34
CA VAL A 475 44.32 16.02 -35.17
C VAL A 475 43.57 14.84 -35.79
N PRO A 476 43.72 14.56 -37.10
CA PRO A 476 42.87 13.61 -37.83
C PRO A 476 43.26 12.14 -37.59
N PRO A 477 42.36 11.17 -37.86
CA PRO A 477 42.52 9.76 -37.52
C PRO A 477 43.82 9.09 -37.99
N SER A 478 44.34 9.45 -39.17
CA SER A 478 45.60 8.90 -39.72
C SER A 478 46.83 9.16 -38.84
N THR A 479 46.77 10.16 -37.95
CA THR A 479 47.83 10.45 -36.97
C THR A 479 48.06 9.25 -36.05
N GLY A 480 47.00 8.47 -35.79
CA GLY A 480 47.00 7.34 -34.87
C GLY A 480 47.09 7.75 -33.40
N THR A 481 46.99 6.77 -32.50
CA THR A 481 47.10 6.97 -31.05
C THR A 481 48.40 7.68 -30.69
N ILE A 482 48.30 8.81 -29.99
CA ILE A 482 49.45 9.60 -29.53
C ILE A 482 49.85 9.09 -28.14
N VAL A 483 51.09 8.61 -28.00
CA VAL A 483 51.60 8.00 -26.76
C VAL A 483 52.94 8.61 -26.38
N SER A 484 53.10 9.04 -25.13
CA SER A 484 54.38 9.56 -24.59
C SER A 484 54.65 9.10 -23.16
N ASP A 485 55.91 9.13 -22.72
CA ASP A 485 56.33 9.06 -21.32
C ASP A 485 56.54 10.45 -20.69
N ARG A 486 56.06 11.50 -21.38
CA ARG A 486 56.19 12.92 -21.06
C ARG A 486 54.88 13.68 -21.31
N ASP A 487 54.89 14.98 -21.01
CA ASP A 487 53.77 15.89 -21.26
C ASP A 487 53.30 15.82 -22.72
N ILE A 488 51.98 15.80 -22.91
CA ILE A 488 51.31 15.87 -24.20
C ILE A 488 50.43 17.12 -24.21
N THR A 489 50.60 17.97 -25.21
CA THR A 489 49.88 19.25 -25.34
C THR A 489 49.28 19.42 -26.73
N PHE A 490 47.99 19.79 -26.77
CA PHE A 490 47.30 20.28 -27.96
C PHE A 490 46.81 21.71 -27.67
N ALA A 491 47.17 22.66 -28.52
CA ALA A 491 46.82 24.08 -28.35
C ALA A 491 46.37 24.72 -29.68
N GLY A 492 45.40 25.63 -29.61
CA GLY A 492 44.90 26.43 -30.72
C GLY A 492 43.69 27.28 -30.33
N ASP A 493 43.16 28.08 -31.26
CA ASP A 493 41.87 28.78 -31.06
C ASP A 493 40.74 27.85 -31.53
N GLY A 494 40.42 26.89 -30.66
CA GLY A 494 39.63 25.70 -30.97
C GLY A 494 40.47 24.45 -31.23
N VAL A 495 39.98 23.29 -30.80
CA VAL A 495 40.64 21.98 -30.95
C VAL A 495 39.65 20.96 -31.53
N SER A 496 40.12 20.10 -32.43
CA SER A 496 39.39 18.91 -32.89
C SER A 496 40.29 17.68 -32.85
N LEU A 497 40.02 16.79 -31.89
CA LEU A 497 40.84 15.61 -31.60
C LEU A 497 40.12 14.34 -32.04
N HIS A 498 40.72 13.59 -32.97
CA HIS A 498 40.14 12.35 -33.54
C HIS A 498 40.97 11.10 -33.23
N VAL A 499 41.89 11.19 -32.27
CA VAL A 499 42.79 10.09 -31.89
C VAL A 499 42.92 9.95 -30.37
N ASP A 500 43.06 8.70 -29.94
CA ASP A 500 43.31 8.37 -28.54
C ASP A 500 44.68 8.91 -28.08
N THR A 501 44.74 9.46 -26.86
CA THR A 501 45.92 10.09 -26.29
C THR A 501 46.30 9.43 -24.96
N VAL A 502 47.54 8.97 -24.82
CA VAL A 502 48.00 8.20 -23.64
C VAL A 502 49.34 8.72 -23.10
N ALA A 503 49.29 9.34 -21.92
CA ALA A 503 50.47 9.73 -21.16
C ALA A 503 50.86 8.64 -20.15
N THR A 504 52.11 8.17 -20.20
CA THR A 504 52.56 6.97 -19.47
C THR A 504 53.60 7.22 -18.38
N GLY A 505 54.23 8.39 -18.36
CA GLY A 505 55.25 8.74 -17.37
C GLY A 505 54.65 9.06 -15.99
N SER A 506 55.48 9.03 -14.94
CA SER A 506 55.03 9.40 -13.57
C SER A 506 54.83 10.90 -13.38
N ASN A 507 55.39 11.70 -14.29
CA ASN A 507 55.48 13.16 -14.19
C ASN A 507 54.81 13.85 -15.41
N SER A 508 54.25 13.08 -16.35
CA SER A 508 53.63 13.60 -17.57
C SER A 508 52.23 14.15 -17.32
N ARG A 509 51.91 15.31 -17.88
CA ARG A 509 50.54 15.85 -17.95
C ARG A 509 49.90 15.60 -19.31
N ILE A 510 48.58 15.74 -19.39
CA ILE A 510 47.86 15.94 -20.66
C ILE A 510 47.20 17.31 -20.58
N ASP A 511 47.46 18.17 -21.56
CA ASP A 511 47.02 19.57 -21.62
C ASP A 511 46.29 19.78 -22.96
N ILE A 512 44.99 20.11 -22.91
CA ILE A 512 44.16 20.37 -24.09
C ILE A 512 43.58 21.78 -23.94
N ASP A 513 44.17 22.76 -24.64
CA ASP A 513 43.81 24.18 -24.56
C ASP A 513 43.21 24.65 -25.89
N ALA A 514 41.90 24.87 -25.91
CA ALA A 514 41.17 25.40 -27.06
C ALA A 514 41.06 26.94 -27.07
N GLY A 515 41.78 27.65 -26.19
CA GLY A 515 41.93 29.10 -26.26
C GLY A 515 40.60 29.85 -26.06
N SER A 516 40.15 30.58 -27.07
CA SER A 516 38.82 31.21 -27.12
C SER A 516 37.81 30.48 -28.00
N GLY A 517 38.19 29.37 -28.64
CA GLY A 517 37.30 28.52 -29.43
C GLY A 517 36.78 27.31 -28.65
N SER A 518 36.17 26.39 -29.38
CA SER A 518 35.57 25.15 -28.84
C SER A 518 36.44 23.91 -29.05
N LEU A 519 36.29 22.95 -28.13
CA LEU A 519 36.90 21.62 -28.20
C LEU A 519 35.87 20.60 -28.70
N ALA A 520 36.24 19.79 -29.67
CA ALA A 520 35.51 18.58 -30.05
C ALA A 520 36.42 17.34 -30.00
N ALA A 521 36.10 16.39 -29.13
CA ALA A 521 36.85 15.15 -28.89
C ALA A 521 35.92 13.94 -28.67
N VAL A 522 34.78 13.93 -29.38
CA VAL A 522 33.78 12.85 -29.41
C VAL A 522 34.42 11.48 -29.57
N GLY A 523 34.08 10.53 -28.68
CA GLY A 523 34.46 9.13 -28.82
C GLY A 523 35.94 8.79 -28.65
N VAL A 524 36.82 9.74 -28.28
CA VAL A 524 38.25 9.46 -28.08
C VAL A 524 38.56 9.04 -26.64
N SER A 525 39.67 8.32 -26.45
CA SER A 525 40.21 7.99 -25.13
C SER A 525 41.37 8.93 -24.76
N VAL A 526 41.29 9.62 -23.62
CA VAL A 526 42.34 10.48 -23.05
C VAL A 526 42.79 9.88 -21.71
N THR A 527 43.99 9.32 -21.63
CA THR A 527 44.43 8.50 -20.49
C THR A 527 45.79 8.90 -19.93
N SER A 528 45.82 9.34 -18.68
CA SER A 528 47.05 9.43 -17.88
C SER A 528 47.21 8.12 -17.10
N VAL A 529 48.21 7.30 -17.42
CA VAL A 529 48.39 5.97 -16.78
C VAL A 529 49.04 6.09 -15.40
N SER A 530 49.97 7.04 -15.23
CA SER A 530 50.63 7.29 -13.93
C SER A 530 51.05 8.75 -13.73
N GLY A 531 50.55 9.66 -14.57
CA GLY A 531 51.03 11.03 -14.72
C GLY A 531 50.63 11.99 -13.60
N GLN A 532 50.81 13.28 -13.90
CA GLN A 532 50.21 14.38 -13.14
C GLN A 532 48.83 14.71 -13.76
N ASP A 533 48.33 15.92 -13.56
CA ASP A 533 46.95 16.29 -13.91
C ASP A 533 46.63 16.13 -15.40
N ILE A 534 45.35 15.85 -15.68
CA ILE A 534 44.73 16.03 -17.01
C ILE A 534 43.95 17.34 -16.96
N THR A 535 44.23 18.23 -17.91
CA THR A 535 43.59 19.54 -18.04
C THR A 535 42.97 19.66 -19.42
N VAL A 536 41.69 20.02 -19.46
CA VAL A 536 40.90 20.21 -20.68
C VAL A 536 40.15 21.54 -20.56
N VAL A 537 40.44 22.50 -21.45
CA VAL A 537 39.95 23.88 -21.35
C VAL A 537 39.48 24.39 -22.71
N ALA A 538 38.33 25.09 -22.72
CA ALA A 538 37.85 25.84 -23.88
C ALA A 538 37.24 27.19 -23.46
N GLY A 539 37.42 28.22 -24.28
CA GLY A 539 36.79 29.53 -24.07
C GLY A 539 35.35 29.60 -24.57
N ASP A 540 34.92 28.62 -25.37
CA ASP A 540 33.56 28.42 -25.86
C ASP A 540 33.04 27.05 -25.37
N GLU A 541 32.54 26.19 -26.25
CA GLU A 541 31.95 24.87 -25.95
C GLU A 541 32.98 23.72 -25.83
N ILE A 542 32.65 22.66 -25.06
CA ILE A 542 33.37 21.38 -25.03
C ILE A 542 32.41 20.22 -25.37
N ASP A 543 32.66 19.51 -26.48
CA ASP A 543 32.01 18.24 -26.81
C ASP A 543 32.98 17.06 -26.60
N LEU A 544 32.67 16.26 -25.57
CA LEU A 544 33.32 15.02 -25.16
C LEU A 544 32.34 13.84 -25.20
N SER A 545 31.25 13.93 -25.97
CA SER A 545 30.21 12.89 -26.05
C SER A 545 30.80 11.51 -26.38
N GLY A 546 30.47 10.51 -25.57
CA GLY A 546 30.98 9.14 -25.72
C GLY A 546 32.51 8.98 -25.57
N ALA A 547 33.23 10.00 -25.10
CA ALA A 547 34.67 9.92 -24.84
C ALA A 547 34.99 9.10 -23.59
N SER A 548 36.26 8.77 -23.39
CA SER A 548 36.76 8.10 -22.18
C SER A 548 37.97 8.88 -21.63
N VAL A 549 37.76 9.63 -20.55
CA VAL A 549 38.80 10.44 -19.89
C VAL A 549 39.19 9.74 -18.58
N THR A 550 40.46 9.36 -18.44
CA THR A 550 40.91 8.51 -17.32
C THR A 550 42.22 9.01 -16.72
N GLN A 551 42.16 9.43 -15.44
CA GLN A 551 43.30 9.69 -14.59
C GLN A 551 43.61 8.45 -13.74
N GLY A 552 44.65 7.71 -14.12
CA GLY A 552 45.12 6.49 -13.46
C GLY A 552 46.02 6.73 -12.24
N SER A 553 46.33 7.99 -11.93
CA SER A 553 47.18 8.39 -10.80
C SER A 553 46.38 9.12 -9.71
N LYS A 554 47.08 9.61 -8.68
CA LYS A 554 46.52 10.44 -7.58
C LYS A 554 46.36 11.93 -7.94
N ALA A 555 46.67 12.30 -9.19
CA ALA A 555 46.54 13.67 -9.68
C ALA A 555 45.07 14.02 -10.01
N SER A 556 44.84 15.27 -10.41
CA SER A 556 43.50 15.80 -10.66
C SER A 556 43.05 15.55 -12.11
N LEU A 557 41.76 15.81 -12.35
CA LEU A 557 41.17 15.91 -13.68
C LEU A 557 40.25 17.14 -13.70
N SER A 558 40.49 18.09 -14.60
CA SER A 558 39.64 19.27 -14.79
C SER A 558 39.20 19.42 -16.24
N ILE A 559 37.90 19.69 -16.43
CA ILE A 559 37.23 19.98 -17.71
C ILE A 559 36.50 21.32 -17.52
N GLU A 560 37.00 22.39 -18.14
CA GLU A 560 36.55 23.77 -17.86
C GLU A 560 36.18 24.52 -19.15
N ALA A 561 34.95 25.04 -19.22
CA ALA A 561 34.42 25.71 -20.41
C ALA A 561 33.92 27.14 -20.14
N GLY A 562 34.03 27.99 -21.17
CA GLY A 562 33.36 29.30 -21.21
C GLY A 562 31.85 29.16 -21.42
N GLY A 563 31.47 28.31 -22.38
CA GLY A 563 30.10 27.92 -22.72
C GLY A 563 29.78 26.49 -22.28
N ASP A 564 28.95 25.78 -23.05
CA ASP A 564 28.37 24.48 -22.68
C ASP A 564 29.41 23.33 -22.65
N ILE A 565 29.13 22.28 -21.87
CA ILE A 565 29.91 21.02 -21.82
C ILE A 565 28.97 19.84 -22.08
N ASP A 566 29.21 19.11 -23.17
CA ASP A 566 28.54 17.86 -23.51
C ASP A 566 29.45 16.66 -23.21
N LEU A 567 28.99 15.80 -22.31
CA LEU A 567 29.61 14.57 -21.81
C LEU A 567 28.65 13.37 -21.95
N ASP A 568 27.63 13.47 -22.79
CA ASP A 568 26.60 12.46 -22.99
C ASP A 568 27.22 11.09 -23.36
N ASN A 569 26.91 10.06 -22.56
CA ASN A 569 27.45 8.69 -22.67
C ASN A 569 28.99 8.59 -22.50
N ALA A 570 29.66 9.63 -22.00
CA ALA A 570 31.10 9.61 -21.74
C ALA A 570 31.45 8.88 -20.42
N GLY A 571 32.67 8.37 -20.32
CA GLY A 571 33.25 7.86 -19.07
C GLY A 571 34.36 8.79 -18.58
N VAL A 572 34.24 9.33 -17.36
CA VAL A 572 35.15 10.30 -16.75
C VAL A 572 35.60 9.78 -15.40
N THR A 573 36.80 9.21 -15.32
CA THR A 573 37.26 8.42 -14.16
C THR A 573 38.57 8.91 -13.58
N VAL A 574 38.64 9.07 -12.25
CA VAL A 574 39.89 9.18 -11.48
C VAL A 574 40.05 7.92 -10.60
N ALA A 575 40.98 7.05 -11.00
CA ALA A 575 41.01 5.66 -10.56
C ALA A 575 41.74 5.40 -9.21
N GLN A 576 42.44 6.40 -8.67
CA GLN A 576 43.19 6.32 -7.41
C GLN A 576 42.79 7.47 -6.49
N ASP A 577 43.00 7.33 -5.18
CA ASP A 577 42.68 8.37 -4.20
C ASP A 577 43.37 9.71 -4.57
N SER A 578 42.57 10.72 -4.90
CA SER A 578 42.93 11.92 -5.68
C SER A 578 42.33 13.19 -5.09
N ASN A 579 42.87 14.37 -5.42
CA ASN A 579 42.40 15.62 -4.80
C ASN A 579 41.05 16.13 -5.34
N SER A 580 40.76 16.05 -6.64
CA SER A 580 39.42 16.32 -7.20
C SER A 580 39.27 15.96 -8.68
N LEU A 581 38.06 15.54 -9.07
CA LEU A 581 37.50 15.59 -10.42
C LEU A 581 36.61 16.85 -10.54
N ARG A 582 36.82 17.68 -11.57
CA ARG A 582 36.05 18.91 -11.80
C ARG A 582 35.56 19.03 -13.23
N ILE A 583 34.27 19.34 -13.38
CA ILE A 583 33.60 19.66 -14.64
C ILE A 583 32.88 20.99 -14.41
N VAL A 584 33.29 22.06 -15.11
CA VAL A 584 32.83 23.43 -14.82
C VAL A 584 32.53 24.20 -16.10
N SER A 585 31.25 24.45 -16.36
CA SER A 585 30.78 25.42 -17.36
C SER A 585 30.50 26.77 -16.69
N THR A 586 31.27 27.78 -17.07
CA THR A 586 31.25 29.10 -16.39
C THR A 586 30.14 30.05 -16.86
N ASN A 587 29.60 29.86 -18.07
CA ASN A 587 28.46 30.64 -18.59
C ASN A 587 27.48 29.80 -19.43
N GLY A 588 27.48 28.47 -19.26
CA GLY A 588 26.64 27.54 -20.01
C GLY A 588 26.15 26.36 -19.17
N PHE A 589 25.68 25.33 -19.86
CA PHE A 589 25.05 24.12 -19.33
C PHE A 589 26.08 22.96 -19.25
N VAL A 590 25.82 21.95 -18.41
CA VAL A 590 26.55 20.66 -18.44
C VAL A 590 25.57 19.52 -18.72
N SER A 591 25.64 18.93 -19.91
CA SER A 591 24.92 17.69 -20.24
C SER A 591 25.85 16.50 -20.04
N ALA A 592 25.46 15.53 -19.24
CA ALA A 592 26.21 14.31 -18.98
C ALA A 592 25.24 13.11 -18.87
N ARG A 593 24.28 13.05 -19.81
CA ARG A 593 23.19 12.07 -19.80
C ARG A 593 23.75 10.68 -20.10
N SER A 594 23.35 9.69 -19.30
CA SER A 594 23.92 8.34 -19.33
C SER A 594 25.46 8.28 -19.23
N ALA A 595 26.11 9.31 -18.69
CA ALA A 595 27.56 9.31 -18.44
C ALA A 595 27.94 8.46 -17.21
N ASP A 596 29.21 8.12 -17.11
CA ASP A 596 29.85 7.52 -15.92
C ASP A 596 30.89 8.50 -15.37
N ILE A 597 30.71 8.99 -14.16
CA ILE A 597 31.58 10.00 -13.53
C ILE A 597 32.05 9.46 -12.18
N SER A 598 33.27 8.93 -12.14
CA SER A 598 33.77 8.09 -11.05
C SER A 598 35.10 8.61 -10.47
N GLY A 599 35.23 8.67 -9.15
CA GLY A 599 36.36 9.29 -8.46
C GLY A 599 36.56 8.80 -7.03
N LYS A 600 37.76 9.03 -6.49
CA LYS A 600 38.18 8.64 -5.13
C LYS A 600 38.69 9.87 -4.36
N GLY A 601 37.78 10.80 -4.15
CA GLY A 601 38.06 12.19 -3.82
C GLY A 601 36.92 13.07 -4.32
N ASP A 602 37.04 14.38 -4.15
CA ASP A 602 35.95 15.32 -4.47
C ASP A 602 35.52 15.25 -5.94
N ILE A 603 34.21 15.20 -6.17
CA ILE A 603 33.60 15.30 -7.50
C ILE A 603 32.82 16.61 -7.52
N ARG A 604 33.08 17.48 -8.50
CA ARG A 604 32.25 18.67 -8.74
C ARG A 604 31.80 18.78 -10.18
N ILE A 605 30.50 18.90 -10.37
CA ILE A 605 29.83 19.23 -11.63
C ILE A 605 29.13 20.58 -11.44
N ASP A 606 29.53 21.58 -12.21
CA ASP A 606 29.10 22.97 -12.06
C ASP A 606 28.64 23.50 -13.43
N GLY A 607 27.31 23.56 -13.62
CA GLY A 607 26.69 24.00 -14.86
C GLY A 607 25.91 25.28 -14.63
N THR A 608 26.52 26.43 -14.94
CA THR A 608 25.98 27.74 -14.55
C THR A 608 24.55 27.99 -15.05
N ASP A 609 24.19 27.58 -16.27
CA ASP A 609 22.82 27.66 -16.84
C ASP A 609 21.97 26.39 -16.64
N GLY A 610 22.54 25.33 -16.08
CA GLY A 610 21.85 24.09 -15.73
C GLY A 610 22.73 22.84 -15.84
N VAL A 611 22.25 21.72 -15.29
CA VAL A 611 22.91 20.41 -15.36
C VAL A 611 21.90 19.33 -15.73
N ASP A 612 22.25 18.42 -16.66
CA ASP A 612 21.46 17.22 -16.98
C ASP A 612 22.29 15.94 -16.81
N LEU A 613 21.92 15.15 -15.80
CA LEU A 613 22.53 13.87 -15.42
C LEU A 613 21.53 12.71 -15.59
N ALA A 614 20.52 12.86 -16.45
CA ALA A 614 19.50 11.84 -16.65
C ALA A 614 20.13 10.48 -17.05
N GLY A 615 19.85 9.43 -16.28
CA GLY A 615 20.41 8.09 -16.47
C GLY A 615 21.91 7.91 -16.13
N ALA A 616 22.59 8.96 -15.64
CA ALA A 616 24.03 8.93 -15.36
C ALA A 616 24.36 8.14 -14.08
N GLY A 617 25.60 7.63 -14.01
CA GLY A 617 26.19 7.08 -12.79
C GLY A 617 27.28 8.00 -12.25
N LEU A 618 27.17 8.42 -10.99
CA LEU A 618 28.17 9.20 -10.27
C LEU A 618 28.64 8.41 -9.04
N SER A 619 29.95 8.29 -8.87
CA SER A 619 30.54 7.41 -7.85
C SER A 619 31.76 8.06 -7.19
N GLY A 620 31.54 8.75 -6.08
CA GLY A 620 32.57 9.37 -5.23
C GLY A 620 32.94 8.45 -4.07
N VAL A 621 33.50 7.28 -4.36
CA VAL A 621 33.77 6.22 -3.36
C VAL A 621 35.21 6.24 -2.86
N LYS A 622 35.40 5.95 -1.57
CA LYS A 622 36.65 5.98 -0.81
C LYS A 622 37.36 7.35 -0.77
N ASP A 623 37.41 7.94 0.43
CA ASP A 623 38.16 9.17 0.76
C ASP A 623 37.71 10.41 -0.04
N ASN A 624 36.45 10.45 -0.45
CA ASN A 624 35.71 11.63 -0.93
C ASN A 624 35.25 12.47 0.28
N ASP A 625 35.46 13.81 0.26
CA ASP A 625 34.87 14.71 1.25
C ASP A 625 33.48 15.21 0.77
N ALA A 626 33.32 15.52 -0.54
CA ALA A 626 32.02 15.91 -1.11
C ALA A 626 31.81 15.54 -2.61
N LEU A 627 30.54 15.34 -2.98
CA LEU A 627 30.02 15.18 -4.36
C LEU A 627 29.06 16.34 -4.65
N ASP A 628 29.57 17.38 -5.30
CA ASP A 628 28.86 18.60 -5.68
C ASP A 628 28.19 18.48 -7.07
N VAL A 629 26.90 18.81 -7.17
CA VAL A 629 26.20 19.13 -8.42
C VAL A 629 25.52 20.49 -8.29
N VAL A 630 26.00 21.50 -9.03
CA VAL A 630 25.61 22.91 -8.83
C VAL A 630 25.13 23.58 -10.11
N SER A 631 24.07 24.39 -10.01
CA SER A 631 23.65 25.34 -11.04
C SER A 631 23.20 26.70 -10.48
N ALA A 632 24.05 27.71 -10.68
CA ALA A 632 23.85 29.06 -10.15
C ALA A 632 22.79 29.92 -10.87
N ARG A 633 22.23 29.47 -12.00
CA ARG A 633 21.14 30.15 -12.74
C ARG A 633 20.10 29.18 -13.34
N GLY A 634 20.33 27.86 -13.27
CA GLY A 634 19.54 26.83 -13.94
C GLY A 634 18.98 25.79 -12.98
N GLY A 635 18.23 24.83 -13.55
CA GLY A 635 17.77 23.64 -12.84
C GLY A 635 18.73 22.45 -13.02
N VAL A 636 18.48 21.39 -12.24
CA VAL A 636 19.26 20.15 -12.27
C VAL A 636 18.34 18.96 -12.56
N ASN A 637 18.64 18.19 -13.61
CA ASN A 637 17.88 17.01 -14.01
C ASN A 637 18.60 15.73 -13.59
N LEU A 638 18.06 15.01 -12.61
CA LEU A 638 18.60 13.78 -12.03
C LEU A 638 17.71 12.55 -12.29
N ASN A 639 16.78 12.63 -13.25
CA ASN A 639 15.84 11.55 -13.53
C ASN A 639 16.57 10.26 -13.93
N GLY A 640 16.39 9.18 -13.18
CA GLY A 640 17.09 7.91 -13.38
C GLY A 640 18.60 7.92 -13.06
N VAL A 641 19.10 8.94 -12.34
CA VAL A 641 20.51 8.98 -11.92
C VAL A 641 20.80 7.91 -10.85
N VAL A 642 22.05 7.45 -10.78
CA VAL A 642 22.60 6.77 -9.61
C VAL A 642 23.75 7.62 -9.07
N MET A 643 23.66 8.10 -7.83
CA MET A 643 24.71 8.85 -7.12
C MET A 643 25.13 8.11 -5.86
N LEU A 644 26.43 7.87 -5.70
CA LEU A 644 27.03 7.18 -4.56
C LEU A 644 28.17 8.02 -3.98
N GLY A 645 28.11 8.30 -2.67
CA GLY A 645 29.10 9.10 -1.95
C GLY A 645 29.68 8.40 -0.73
N ASP A 646 30.99 8.54 -0.54
CA ASP A 646 31.67 8.28 0.73
C ASP A 646 31.55 9.48 1.70
N GLY A 647 31.24 10.68 1.18
CA GLY A 647 31.03 11.93 1.90
C GLY A 647 29.75 12.65 1.43
N ASP A 648 29.68 13.97 1.60
CA ASP A 648 28.44 14.73 1.45
C ASP A 648 27.96 14.74 -0.01
N ILE A 649 26.69 14.41 -0.28
CA ILE A 649 26.10 14.62 -1.60
C ILE A 649 25.31 15.92 -1.60
N VAL A 650 25.78 16.91 -2.36
CA VAL A 650 25.20 18.27 -2.39
C VAL A 650 24.68 18.59 -3.79
N VAL A 651 23.38 18.78 -3.91
CA VAL A 651 22.71 19.26 -5.12
C VAL A 651 22.18 20.67 -4.84
N ASP A 652 22.65 21.67 -5.59
CA ASP A 652 22.32 23.08 -5.40
C ASP A 652 21.87 23.73 -6.72
N ALA A 653 20.66 24.29 -6.78
CA ALA A 653 20.06 24.81 -8.00
C ALA A 653 19.21 26.06 -7.75
N GLU A 654 19.42 27.14 -8.53
CA GLU A 654 18.48 28.27 -8.61
C GLU A 654 17.12 27.81 -9.20
N GLY A 655 17.14 26.85 -10.13
CA GLY A 655 15.96 26.29 -10.77
C GLY A 655 15.38 25.05 -10.08
N ASN A 656 14.51 24.34 -10.79
CA ASN A 656 13.91 23.09 -10.31
C ASN A 656 14.95 21.95 -10.26
N VAL A 657 14.75 21.02 -9.33
CA VAL A 657 15.48 19.74 -9.28
C VAL A 657 14.51 18.60 -9.60
N PHE A 658 14.86 17.72 -10.55
CA PHE A 658 14.02 16.58 -10.97
C PHE A 658 14.66 15.25 -10.62
N VAL A 659 13.94 14.36 -9.90
CA VAL A 659 14.47 13.11 -9.31
C VAL A 659 13.61 11.87 -9.58
N VAL A 660 12.87 11.81 -10.69
CA VAL A 660 12.05 10.63 -11.06
C VAL A 660 12.93 9.40 -11.21
N GLY A 661 12.71 8.36 -10.41
CA GLY A 661 13.50 7.12 -10.44
C GLY A 661 14.99 7.31 -10.08
N ALA A 662 15.34 8.39 -9.39
CA ALA A 662 16.72 8.64 -8.94
C ALA A 662 17.09 7.73 -7.75
N ASN A 663 18.35 7.30 -7.68
CA ASN A 663 18.94 6.63 -6.53
C ASN A 663 20.14 7.47 -6.04
N ILE A 664 20.07 8.02 -4.83
CA ILE A 664 21.06 8.96 -4.27
C ILE A 664 21.43 8.51 -2.85
N ALA A 665 22.67 8.05 -2.64
CA ALA A 665 23.10 7.45 -1.39
C ALA A 665 24.47 7.98 -0.90
N SER A 666 24.48 8.74 0.20
CA SER A 666 25.70 8.89 1.01
C SER A 666 25.82 7.70 1.97
N THR A 667 27.06 7.30 2.25
CA THR A 667 27.38 6.10 3.06
C THR A 667 28.07 6.41 4.38
N LYS A 668 28.27 7.70 4.72
CA LYS A 668 28.87 8.14 5.99
C LYS A 668 28.44 9.50 6.52
N THR A 669 27.78 10.33 5.70
CA THR A 669 27.39 11.71 6.03
C THR A 669 26.07 12.06 5.31
N ASP A 670 25.87 13.33 4.96
CA ASP A 670 24.58 13.91 4.57
C ASP A 670 24.24 13.76 3.08
N VAL A 671 22.93 13.90 2.77
CA VAL A 671 22.44 14.22 1.42
C VAL A 671 21.61 15.51 1.47
N VAL A 672 22.08 16.55 0.77
CA VAL A 672 21.48 17.89 0.75
C VAL A 672 21.01 18.24 -0.66
N ILE A 673 19.72 18.50 -0.84
CA ILE A 673 19.12 18.89 -2.12
C ILE A 673 18.41 20.24 -1.97
N THR A 674 18.89 21.27 -2.68
CA THR A 674 18.40 22.65 -2.61
C THR A 674 17.89 23.14 -3.97
N SER A 675 16.71 23.74 -3.96
CA SER A 675 16.07 24.40 -5.10
C SER A 675 15.64 25.82 -4.70
N ASP A 676 16.56 26.77 -4.87
CA ASP A 676 16.55 28.11 -4.26
C ASP A 676 15.49 29.06 -4.86
N GLY A 677 15.10 28.82 -6.13
CA GLY A 677 14.00 29.49 -6.82
C GLY A 677 12.92 28.56 -7.41
N GLY A 678 13.07 27.24 -7.25
CA GLY A 678 12.26 26.22 -7.92
C GLY A 678 11.51 25.25 -7.01
N MET A 679 11.13 24.10 -7.57
CA MET A 679 10.59 22.94 -6.86
C MET A 679 11.52 21.73 -6.97
N VAL A 680 11.51 20.87 -5.95
CA VAL A 680 12.06 19.51 -6.01
C VAL A 680 10.91 18.57 -6.38
N SER A 681 11.06 17.82 -7.48
CA SER A 681 9.97 17.01 -8.04
C SER A 681 10.43 15.66 -8.56
N GLY A 682 9.69 14.60 -8.25
CA GLY A 682 9.99 13.25 -8.69
C GLY A 682 8.82 12.31 -8.46
N ARG A 683 9.15 11.03 -8.48
CA ARG A 683 8.39 9.88 -7.96
C ARG A 683 9.34 8.67 -7.99
N GLU A 684 9.01 7.58 -7.32
CA GLU A 684 9.79 6.33 -7.40
C GLU A 684 11.29 6.54 -7.05
N ALA A 685 11.62 7.58 -6.27
CA ALA A 685 12.99 7.96 -5.93
C ALA A 685 13.46 7.23 -4.66
N ALA A 686 14.75 6.93 -4.57
CA ALA A 686 15.40 6.43 -3.37
C ALA A 686 16.52 7.41 -2.95
N ILE A 687 16.39 8.00 -1.78
CA ILE A 687 17.35 8.97 -1.23
C ILE A 687 17.75 8.49 0.17
N SER A 688 19.05 8.32 0.43
CA SER A 688 19.54 7.85 1.74
C SER A 688 20.83 8.51 2.20
N ALA A 689 20.91 8.83 3.50
CA ALA A 689 22.12 9.25 4.20
C ALA A 689 22.49 8.26 5.32
N GLU A 690 23.71 8.36 5.86
CA GLU A 690 24.05 7.75 7.16
C GLU A 690 23.80 8.75 8.31
N ASP A 691 24.04 10.05 8.07
CA ASP A 691 23.74 11.15 9.02
C ASP A 691 22.36 11.80 8.70
N ASP A 692 22.27 12.97 8.04
CA ASP A 692 21.01 13.70 7.74
C ASP A 692 20.59 13.68 6.24
N VAL A 693 19.29 13.57 5.92
CA VAL A 693 18.74 13.96 4.60
C VAL A 693 17.98 15.30 4.67
N VAL A 694 18.45 16.30 3.93
CA VAL A 694 17.86 17.65 3.90
C VAL A 694 17.40 18.01 2.49
N ILE A 695 16.10 18.27 2.31
CA ILE A 695 15.52 18.70 1.02
C ILE A 695 14.84 20.06 1.20
N THR A 696 15.33 21.09 0.50
CA THR A 696 14.81 22.46 0.56
C THR A 696 14.35 22.93 -0.81
N ALA A 697 13.13 23.47 -0.91
CA ALA A 697 12.57 23.99 -2.15
C ALA A 697 11.73 25.26 -1.94
N ALA A 698 12.01 26.30 -2.72
CA ALA A 698 11.32 27.59 -2.63
C ALA A 698 9.83 27.53 -3.01
N VAL A 699 9.42 26.57 -3.83
CA VAL A 699 8.04 26.41 -4.34
C VAL A 699 7.32 25.22 -3.72
N ARG A 700 7.84 23.99 -3.88
CA ARG A 700 7.20 22.74 -3.46
C ARG A 700 8.20 21.57 -3.41
N ILE A 701 7.94 20.59 -2.55
CA ILE A 701 8.47 19.21 -2.65
C ILE A 701 7.32 18.31 -3.09
N TYR A 702 7.53 17.52 -4.16
CA TYR A 702 6.55 16.57 -4.69
C TYR A 702 7.26 15.26 -5.08
N LEU A 703 7.22 14.26 -4.20
CA LEU A 703 7.95 13.00 -4.29
C LEU A 703 7.06 11.78 -3.96
N PRO A 704 5.87 11.63 -4.56
CA PRO A 704 5.02 10.46 -4.30
C PRO A 704 5.76 9.15 -4.58
N ASP A 705 5.38 8.09 -3.86
CA ASP A 705 5.90 6.73 -4.04
C ASP A 705 7.45 6.65 -3.93
N SER A 706 8.06 7.55 -3.15
CA SER A 706 9.52 7.67 -2.99
C SER A 706 9.99 7.34 -1.57
N SER A 707 11.16 6.71 -1.45
CA SER A 707 11.80 6.39 -0.18
C SER A 707 12.85 7.44 0.18
N ILE A 708 12.83 7.91 1.43
CA ILE A 708 13.78 8.86 2.00
C ILE A 708 14.16 8.35 3.40
N GLU A 709 15.42 7.97 3.63
CA GLU A 709 15.90 7.33 4.87
C GLU A 709 17.21 7.96 5.40
N ASP A 710 17.31 8.20 6.72
CA ASP A 710 18.47 8.76 7.44
C ASP A 710 18.54 8.23 8.90
N GLU A 711 19.46 8.71 9.78
CA GLU A 711 19.53 8.20 11.17
C GLU A 711 18.27 8.58 12.00
N ASP A 712 17.74 9.80 11.81
CA ASP A 712 16.72 10.40 12.68
C ASP A 712 15.37 10.63 11.97
N THR A 713 15.22 11.64 11.10
CA THR A 713 14.03 11.91 10.25
C THR A 713 14.33 13.02 9.21
N PRO A 714 14.03 12.85 7.90
CA PRO A 714 14.41 13.82 6.87
C PRO A 714 13.82 15.24 7.02
N GLU A 715 14.65 16.27 6.84
CA GLU A 715 14.23 17.68 6.92
C GLU A 715 13.69 18.18 5.57
N LEU A 716 12.35 18.17 5.42
CA LEU A 716 11.65 18.57 4.20
C LEU A 716 11.11 20.01 4.28
N ASN A 717 11.84 20.96 3.69
CA ASN A 717 11.61 22.40 3.77
C ASN A 717 10.99 22.99 2.49
N ALA A 718 9.66 23.05 2.41
CA ALA A 718 8.96 23.77 1.33
C ALA A 718 7.58 24.34 1.75
N PRO A 719 7.02 25.31 0.99
CA PRO A 719 5.65 25.83 1.22
C PRO A 719 4.54 24.78 1.07
N GLU A 720 4.75 23.80 0.18
CA GLU A 720 3.91 22.62 -0.02
C GLU A 720 4.84 21.39 -0.04
N VAL A 721 4.48 20.32 0.68
CA VAL A 721 5.21 19.06 0.75
C VAL A 721 4.23 17.91 0.57
N GLU A 722 4.55 16.99 -0.33
CA GLU A 722 3.82 15.75 -0.59
C GLU A 722 4.84 14.68 -1.00
N VAL A 723 4.88 13.61 -0.21
CA VAL A 723 5.76 12.43 -0.31
C VAL A 723 4.90 11.23 0.06
#